data_AF-A0A7C7XSM8-F1
#
_entry.id   AF-A0A7C7XSM8-F1
#
_cell.length_a   1.000
_cell.length_b   1.000
_cell.length_c   1.000
_cell.angle_alpha   90.00
_cell.angle_beta   90.00
_cell.angle_gamma   90.00
#
_symmetry.space_group_name_H-M   'P 1'
#
loop_
_entity.id
_entity.type
_entity.pdbx_description
1 polymer ?
#
loop_
_entity_poly.entity_id
_entity_poly.type
_entity_poly.pdbx_seq_one_letter_code
_entity_poly.pdbx_strand_id
1 'polypeptide(L)'
;MFVRSSCFVLVTLLLLQSFSMFAIAEGRATTMQCSVQKYDWLSHETVVVDIDMNSPPNGVPLQAQWVVYDESGIDVLNGTVEFQAIGSTDTIQISLKHFFNGDHFYRVEVALVDDTATLIAQDDIQFTMFQNSKLPQISNLLVFGDSLSDMGNAKASWLSVPDVPPYWQGRFSNGAVWVEYLSDAYSVNTTVGGSTQPGDNRAFGGAQTGQGYAYLVLPNVGAQINNYLGNVQSTIPANTVITLWAGGNDFLYGSANANVIVANMESHIRTLANAGASEFIVPNLPPLETTPEVSGKSQSQQNAIASEVQVYNTKLANMLVNLSAELSLTFHSVDAYSVFNNVVLNKEALGLTNIQDPACSGGVSLLPLPICNAGDTVVQNPDEYLFFDKAHPTRVMHRFIGNYAIEAIGEADTDADGVIDLYDKCAWTEDMITLDLDGCSWAQRDDDSDTVNNGNDLCPNTDIGAEVDSDGCSAEQRDTDEDGLNDAIDPCPFSQSSQDHDSDGCEDEVDMDDDNDGHLDDEDNCPKGLIGPHSADLDDDGCHDLEDVDEDGDGLSNSQEDAIGTDPRDPDSDDDLVVDGQDAFPLDPLEWADSDGDGCGDNSDAFPLDDSECLDSDEDGFGDNIDVFPNDVSEWLDSDGDGFGDNRDACPNESGYSYIPQGCPDRDGDGFADIVDLFPNDPEDWADMDNDSVGDNRDLFPTDPTDWADRDNDSYGDNRDVFPSDANEWNDTDGDGVGDNADAFPEDSSEWYDTDGDGCGDNSDVWPNDPNECGDRDYDGIGDNVDAFPDNTAEWLDSDGDGLGDNADQYPTDAKAKYDSDGDGIADAYDLFPDTSTMDNWFDVMLRVVGFGILIGAVLLAIRKKNPPKITKYDDWQQLQSIEDSFN
;
A
#
# COMPACT_ATOMS: atom_id res chain seq x y z
N MET A 1 -60.62 17.67 -52.46
CA MET A 1 -61.05 18.60 -53.54
C MET A 1 -59.88 18.75 -54.50
N PHE A 2 -60.13 18.49 -55.80
CA PHE A 2 -59.34 18.79 -57.02
C PHE A 2 -58.02 19.61 -56.86
N VAL A 3 -56.84 19.12 -57.27
CA VAL A 3 -56.22 19.05 -58.63
C VAL A 3 -55.25 20.21 -58.96
N ARG A 4 -54.02 19.82 -59.40
CA ARG A 4 -53.01 20.50 -60.27
C ARG A 4 -52.21 21.70 -59.69
N SER A 5 -50.94 21.96 -60.03
CA SER A 5 -50.00 21.58 -61.11
C SER A 5 -48.55 21.83 -60.63
N SER A 6 -47.56 20.95 -60.83
CA SER A 6 -46.63 20.83 -61.98
C SER A 6 -45.74 22.06 -62.27
N CYS A 7 -44.43 21.97 -61.95
CA CYS A 7 -43.30 21.92 -62.90
C CYS A 7 -41.95 22.11 -62.19
N PHE A 8 -41.09 21.07 -62.18
CA PHE A 8 -39.69 21.14 -62.61
C PHE A 8 -39.16 19.71 -62.77
N VAL A 9 -39.32 19.16 -63.98
CA VAL A 9 -38.72 17.91 -64.46
C VAL A 9 -37.93 18.30 -65.70
N LEU A 10 -36.60 18.30 -65.62
CA LEU A 10 -35.75 18.31 -66.81
C LEU A 10 -34.27 17.91 -66.55
N VAL A 11 -33.96 16.92 -65.69
CA VAL A 11 -32.62 16.26 -65.68
C VAL A 11 -32.69 14.79 -65.20
N THR A 12 -33.67 14.01 -65.65
CA THR A 12 -33.77 12.58 -65.23
C THR A 12 -34.38 11.72 -66.33
N LEU A 13 -33.83 11.77 -67.55
CA LEU A 13 -34.13 10.79 -68.60
C LEU A 13 -33.14 10.90 -69.78
N LEU A 14 -31.90 10.49 -69.55
CA LEU A 14 -30.97 10.08 -70.59
C LEU A 14 -29.97 9.10 -69.96
N LEU A 15 -29.98 7.87 -70.49
CA LEU A 15 -29.11 6.72 -70.21
C LEU A 15 -29.75 5.59 -69.37
N LEU A 16 -30.70 4.91 -70.01
CA LEU A 16 -30.96 3.49 -69.80
C LEU A 16 -30.34 2.71 -70.97
N GLN A 17 -29.66 1.60 -70.64
CA GLN A 17 -29.20 0.48 -71.46
C GLN A 17 -27.87 0.63 -72.22
N SER A 18 -26.78 0.09 -71.66
CA SER A 18 -26.30 -1.28 -71.94
C SER A 18 -24.82 -1.40 -71.54
N PHE A 19 -24.50 -1.99 -70.39
CA PHE A 19 -23.19 -2.59 -70.16
C PHE A 19 -23.35 -3.87 -69.33
N SER A 20 -23.07 -4.97 -70.02
CA SER A 20 -22.53 -6.25 -69.58
C SER A 20 -22.67 -6.64 -68.12
N MET A 21 -23.32 -7.79 -67.89
CA MET A 21 -22.89 -8.72 -66.84
C MET A 21 -21.39 -8.98 -67.01
N PHE A 22 -20.57 -8.22 -66.31
CA PHE A 22 -19.33 -8.75 -65.77
C PHE A 22 -19.71 -9.23 -64.37
N ALA A 23 -19.75 -10.55 -64.21
CA ALA A 23 -19.47 -11.15 -62.92
C ALA A 23 -18.04 -10.75 -62.59
N ILE A 24 -17.87 -9.58 -61.97
CA ILE A 24 -16.76 -9.38 -61.07
C ILE A 24 -17.23 -10.13 -59.83
N ALA A 25 -16.48 -11.15 -59.43
CA ALA A 25 -16.61 -11.67 -58.09
C ALA A 25 -16.26 -10.49 -57.16
N GLU A 26 -17.29 -9.77 -56.68
CA GLU A 26 -17.16 -8.92 -55.51
C GLU A 26 -16.67 -9.85 -54.41
N GLY A 27 -15.39 -9.73 -54.03
CA GLY A 27 -14.92 -10.28 -52.77
C GLY A 27 -15.82 -9.73 -51.69
N ARG A 28 -16.42 -10.61 -50.88
CA ARG A 28 -17.19 -10.18 -49.72
C ARG A 28 -16.29 -9.33 -48.85
N ALA A 29 -16.68 -8.08 -48.58
CA ALA A 29 -16.01 -7.28 -47.56
C ALA A 29 -16.06 -8.06 -46.24
N THR A 30 -14.92 -8.15 -45.55
CA THR A 30 -14.85 -8.73 -44.22
C THR A 30 -15.73 -7.90 -43.29
N THR A 31 -16.56 -8.56 -42.49
CA THR A 31 -17.33 -7.91 -41.42
C THR A 31 -16.93 -8.50 -40.08
N MET A 32 -16.87 -7.66 -39.06
CA MET A 32 -16.49 -8.02 -37.70
C MET A 32 -17.63 -7.65 -36.74
N GLN A 33 -17.81 -8.45 -35.70
CA GLN A 33 -18.72 -8.15 -34.61
C GLN A 33 -18.04 -8.49 -33.27
N CYS A 34 -18.00 -7.55 -32.34
CA CYS A 34 -17.54 -7.76 -30.98
C CYS A 34 -18.72 -8.13 -30.07
N SER A 35 -18.50 -9.04 -29.13
CA SER A 35 -19.51 -9.39 -28.11
C SER A 35 -18.87 -9.83 -26.80
N VAL A 36 -19.63 -9.75 -25.72
CA VAL A 36 -19.24 -10.17 -24.37
C VAL A 36 -20.26 -11.16 -23.81
N GLN A 37 -19.83 -12.05 -22.91
CA GLN A 37 -20.72 -13.05 -22.29
C GLN A 37 -21.79 -12.41 -21.40
N LYS A 38 -21.44 -11.34 -20.69
CA LYS A 38 -22.31 -10.53 -19.83
C LYS A 38 -21.88 -9.06 -19.92
N TYR A 39 -22.77 -8.17 -19.47
CA TYR A 39 -22.59 -6.71 -19.53
C TYR A 39 -22.23 -6.09 -18.18
N ASP A 40 -22.13 -6.90 -17.13
CA ASP A 40 -21.88 -6.50 -15.75
C ASP A 40 -20.74 -7.36 -15.19
N TRP A 41 -19.60 -6.74 -14.95
CA TRP A 41 -18.39 -7.37 -14.46
C TRP A 41 -18.00 -6.79 -13.10
N LEU A 42 -17.27 -7.56 -12.30
CA LEU A 42 -16.57 -7.05 -11.12
C LEU A 42 -15.12 -6.72 -11.49
N SER A 43 -14.49 -5.81 -10.76
CA SER A 43 -13.13 -5.32 -11.02
C SER A 43 -12.07 -6.43 -11.07
N HIS A 44 -12.21 -7.47 -10.25
CA HIS A 44 -11.31 -8.63 -10.24
C HIS A 44 -11.56 -9.64 -11.38
N GLU A 45 -12.70 -9.54 -12.08
CA GLU A 45 -13.05 -10.49 -13.13
C GLU A 45 -12.30 -10.20 -14.44
N THR A 46 -12.02 -11.25 -15.21
CA THR A 46 -11.48 -11.11 -16.56
C THR A 46 -12.60 -10.91 -17.57
N VAL A 47 -12.60 -9.76 -18.25
CA VAL A 47 -13.55 -9.49 -19.33
C VAL A 47 -13.04 -10.16 -20.60
N VAL A 48 -13.83 -11.09 -21.13
CA VAL A 48 -13.52 -11.77 -22.40
C VAL A 48 -14.38 -11.16 -23.51
N VAL A 49 -13.72 -10.57 -24.51
CA VAL A 49 -14.38 -10.05 -25.72
C VAL A 49 -14.18 -11.04 -26.86
N ASP A 50 -15.28 -11.56 -27.37
CA ASP A 50 -15.35 -12.42 -28.54
C ASP A 50 -15.42 -11.55 -29.81
N ILE A 51 -14.46 -11.73 -30.72
CA ILE A 51 -14.39 -11.03 -32.00
C ILE A 51 -14.75 -12.01 -33.10
N ASP A 52 -16.00 -11.95 -33.55
CA ASP A 52 -16.54 -12.79 -34.61
C ASP A 52 -16.32 -12.16 -35.98
N MET A 53 -15.62 -12.88 -36.86
CA MET A 53 -15.28 -12.41 -38.20
C MET A 53 -15.98 -13.23 -39.28
N ASN A 54 -16.55 -12.54 -40.26
CA ASN A 54 -17.14 -13.15 -41.46
C ASN A 54 -16.36 -12.74 -42.71
N SER A 55 -15.93 -13.74 -43.48
CA SER A 55 -15.09 -13.61 -44.69
C SER A 55 -13.76 -12.86 -44.45
N PRO A 56 -12.96 -13.18 -43.41
CA PRO A 56 -11.63 -12.59 -43.23
C PRO A 56 -10.64 -13.06 -44.32
N PRO A 57 -9.56 -12.29 -44.60
CA PRO A 57 -8.50 -12.74 -45.50
C PRO A 57 -7.85 -14.05 -45.04
N ASN A 58 -8.06 -15.13 -45.79
CA ASN A 58 -7.64 -16.46 -45.39
C ASN A 58 -6.13 -16.67 -45.54
N GLY A 59 -5.45 -17.07 -44.45
CA GLY A 59 -4.02 -17.38 -44.44
C GLY A 59 -3.09 -16.17 -44.59
N VAL A 60 -3.59 -14.96 -44.33
CA VAL A 60 -2.81 -13.72 -44.25
C VAL A 60 -2.60 -13.40 -42.77
N PRO A 61 -1.41 -12.95 -42.35
CA PRO A 61 -1.21 -12.42 -41.00
C PRO A 61 -2.10 -11.18 -40.80
N LEU A 62 -2.90 -11.20 -39.74
CA LEU A 62 -3.78 -10.12 -39.32
C LEU A 62 -3.42 -9.74 -37.89
N GLN A 63 -3.67 -8.48 -37.56
CA GLN A 63 -3.55 -7.97 -36.20
C GLN A 63 -4.89 -7.41 -35.74
N ALA A 64 -5.37 -7.87 -34.59
CA ALA A 64 -6.48 -7.22 -33.88
C ALA A 64 -5.88 -6.26 -32.85
N GLN A 65 -5.92 -4.97 -33.16
CA GLN A 65 -5.53 -3.90 -32.26
C GLN A 65 -6.75 -3.47 -31.47
N TRP A 66 -6.63 -3.32 -30.16
CA TRP A 66 -7.76 -2.95 -29.32
C TRP A 66 -7.37 -1.92 -28.27
N VAL A 67 -8.34 -1.08 -27.91
CA VAL A 67 -8.20 -0.05 -26.88
C VAL A 67 -9.46 -0.07 -26.02
N VAL A 68 -9.26 -0.08 -24.70
CA VAL A 68 -10.30 0.08 -23.69
C VAL A 68 -10.32 1.55 -23.29
N TYR A 69 -11.48 2.17 -23.42
CA TYR A 69 -11.75 3.54 -22.99
C TYR A 69 -12.67 3.54 -21.78
N ASP A 70 -12.38 4.44 -20.85
CA ASP A 70 -13.26 4.74 -19.71
C ASP A 70 -14.44 5.66 -20.10
N GLU A 71 -15.23 6.09 -19.11
CA GLU A 71 -16.42 6.93 -19.35
C GLU A 71 -16.08 8.34 -19.84
N SER A 72 -14.86 8.81 -19.55
CA SER A 72 -14.32 10.08 -20.02
C SER A 72 -13.72 9.99 -21.42
N GLY A 73 -13.55 8.77 -21.95
CA GLY A 73 -12.95 8.48 -23.24
C GLY A 73 -11.41 8.47 -23.20
N ILE A 74 -10.82 8.18 -22.05
CA ILE A 74 -9.38 8.01 -21.85
C ILE A 74 -9.01 6.54 -22.04
N ASP A 75 -7.92 6.29 -22.77
CA ASP A 75 -7.34 4.97 -22.99
C ASP A 75 -6.78 4.43 -21.66
N VAL A 76 -7.39 3.38 -21.11
CA VAL A 76 -6.96 2.74 -19.84
C VAL A 76 -6.19 1.43 -20.05
N LEU A 77 -6.42 0.75 -21.17
CA LEU A 77 -5.72 -0.47 -21.54
C LEU A 77 -5.69 -0.60 -23.05
N ASN A 78 -4.59 -1.07 -23.63
CA ASN A 78 -4.51 -1.34 -25.06
C ASN A 78 -3.66 -2.59 -25.31
N GLY A 79 -3.82 -3.18 -26.48
CA GLY A 79 -3.04 -4.33 -26.87
C GLY A 79 -3.23 -4.70 -28.32
N THR A 80 -2.45 -5.68 -28.76
CA THR A 80 -2.51 -6.23 -30.12
C THR A 80 -2.37 -7.73 -30.07
N VAL A 81 -3.25 -8.43 -30.79
CA VAL A 81 -3.16 -9.89 -30.98
C VAL A 81 -2.92 -10.19 -32.45
N GLU A 82 -1.82 -10.87 -32.74
CA GLU A 82 -1.52 -11.37 -34.08
C GLU A 82 -2.13 -12.75 -34.30
N PHE A 83 -2.77 -12.96 -35.44
CA PHE A 83 -3.36 -14.25 -35.79
C PHE A 83 -3.46 -14.44 -37.31
N GLN A 84 -3.83 -15.65 -37.73
CA GLN A 84 -4.12 -15.95 -39.13
C GLN A 84 -5.50 -16.60 -39.22
N ALA A 85 -6.41 -15.94 -39.93
CA ALA A 85 -7.77 -16.45 -40.04
C ALA A 85 -7.82 -17.74 -40.88
N ILE A 86 -8.53 -18.76 -40.39
CA ILE A 86 -8.69 -20.06 -41.05
C ILE A 86 -10.14 -20.24 -41.53
N GLY A 87 -10.38 -19.98 -42.82
CA GLY A 87 -11.67 -20.26 -43.46
C GLY A 87 -12.54 -19.03 -43.68
N SER A 88 -13.85 -19.25 -43.81
CA SER A 88 -14.82 -18.19 -44.15
C SER A 88 -15.43 -17.48 -42.96
N THR A 89 -15.23 -18.01 -41.76
CA THR A 89 -15.66 -17.46 -40.47
C THR A 89 -14.63 -17.87 -39.44
N ASP A 90 -14.24 -16.95 -38.57
CA ASP A 90 -13.27 -17.22 -37.51
C ASP A 90 -13.61 -16.37 -36.28
N THR A 91 -13.23 -16.84 -35.10
CA THR A 91 -13.49 -16.14 -33.83
C THR A 91 -12.20 -16.13 -33.02
N ILE A 92 -11.81 -14.94 -32.57
CA ILE A 92 -10.71 -14.78 -31.62
C ILE A 92 -11.23 -14.17 -30.32
N GLN A 93 -10.50 -14.39 -29.23
CA GLN A 93 -10.86 -13.86 -27.92
C GLN A 93 -9.73 -12.96 -27.43
N ILE A 94 -10.10 -11.80 -26.88
CA ILE A 94 -9.18 -10.96 -26.11
C ILE A 94 -9.62 -11.00 -24.64
N SER A 95 -8.66 -11.15 -23.74
CA SER A 95 -8.89 -11.17 -22.29
C SER A 95 -8.36 -9.88 -21.70
N LEU A 96 -9.24 -9.11 -21.06
CA LEU A 96 -8.95 -7.82 -20.47
C LEU A 96 -8.97 -7.96 -18.94
N LYS A 97 -7.90 -7.50 -18.29
CA LYS A 97 -7.73 -7.49 -16.82
C LYS A 97 -6.99 -6.24 -16.38
N HIS A 98 -7.06 -5.93 -15.08
CA HIS A 98 -6.25 -4.90 -14.40
C HIS A 98 -6.39 -3.49 -15.01
N PHE A 99 -7.64 -3.11 -15.35
CA PHE A 99 -7.94 -1.82 -15.99
C PHE A 99 -9.05 -1.02 -15.30
N PHE A 100 -9.60 -1.52 -14.18
CA PHE A 100 -10.58 -0.76 -13.42
C PHE A 100 -9.90 0.46 -12.78
N ASN A 101 -10.50 1.64 -12.96
CA ASN A 101 -9.97 2.93 -12.53
C ASN A 101 -10.98 3.75 -11.69
N GLY A 102 -12.06 3.11 -11.22
CA GLY A 102 -13.16 3.76 -10.48
C GLY A 102 -14.38 4.13 -11.33
N ASP A 103 -14.28 4.06 -12.66
CA ASP A 103 -15.42 4.31 -13.56
C ASP A 103 -16.30 3.07 -13.73
N HIS A 104 -17.58 3.27 -14.04
CA HIS A 104 -18.51 2.15 -14.24
C HIS A 104 -18.64 1.70 -15.69
N PHE A 105 -18.46 2.60 -16.66
CA PHE A 105 -18.79 2.34 -18.06
C PHE A 105 -17.55 2.33 -18.93
N TYR A 106 -17.32 1.22 -19.63
CA TYR A 106 -16.17 1.04 -20.50
C TYR A 106 -16.60 0.74 -21.93
N ARG A 107 -15.82 1.23 -22.89
CA ARG A 107 -15.95 0.92 -24.31
C ARG A 107 -14.66 0.29 -24.82
N VAL A 108 -14.76 -0.86 -25.46
CA VAL A 108 -13.64 -1.51 -26.14
C VAL A 108 -13.80 -1.33 -27.63
N GLU A 109 -12.86 -0.63 -28.24
CA GLU A 109 -12.77 -0.50 -29.69
C GLU A 109 -11.75 -1.50 -30.23
N VAL A 110 -12.16 -2.29 -31.21
CA VAL A 110 -11.30 -3.26 -31.88
C VAL A 110 -11.15 -2.86 -33.34
N ALA A 111 -9.92 -2.81 -33.81
CA ALA A 111 -9.55 -2.57 -35.20
C ALA A 111 -8.77 -3.77 -35.75
N LEU A 112 -9.32 -4.39 -36.80
CA LEU A 112 -8.65 -5.46 -37.54
C LEU A 112 -7.81 -4.83 -38.67
N VAL A 113 -6.50 -5.04 -38.62
CA VAL A 113 -5.55 -4.52 -39.62
C VAL A 113 -4.74 -5.65 -40.28
N ASP A 114 -4.26 -5.41 -41.50
CA ASP A 114 -3.30 -6.31 -42.18
C ASP A 114 -1.83 -6.00 -41.81
N ASP A 115 -0.90 -6.75 -42.40
CA ASP A 115 0.56 -6.59 -42.25
C ASP A 115 1.10 -5.22 -42.73
N THR A 116 0.29 -4.45 -43.45
CA THR A 116 0.62 -3.08 -43.87
C THR A 116 -0.03 -2.00 -42.99
N ALA A 117 -0.65 -2.41 -41.86
CA ALA A 117 -1.46 -1.57 -40.98
C ALA A 117 -2.68 -0.94 -41.69
N THR A 118 -3.19 -1.57 -42.75
CA THR A 118 -4.42 -1.12 -43.42
C THR A 118 -5.64 -1.65 -42.66
N LEU A 119 -6.57 -0.76 -42.30
CA LEU A 119 -7.83 -1.12 -41.64
C LEU A 119 -8.72 -1.99 -42.55
N ILE A 120 -9.10 -3.16 -42.05
CA ILE A 120 -10.00 -4.12 -42.71
C ILE A 120 -11.43 -3.97 -42.18
N ALA A 121 -11.58 -3.99 -40.86
CA ALA A 121 -12.85 -3.89 -40.16
C ALA A 121 -12.62 -3.29 -38.77
N GLN A 122 -13.65 -2.65 -38.22
CA GLN A 122 -13.65 -2.15 -36.84
C GLN A 122 -15.04 -2.35 -36.26
N ASP A 123 -15.11 -2.54 -34.95
CA ASP A 123 -16.34 -2.63 -34.18
C ASP A 123 -16.03 -2.27 -32.73
N ASP A 124 -17.06 -1.87 -31.99
CA ASP A 124 -16.94 -1.53 -30.57
C ASP A 124 -17.99 -2.26 -29.73
N ILE A 125 -17.64 -2.51 -28.48
CA ILE A 125 -18.57 -3.07 -27.49
C ILE A 125 -18.44 -2.31 -26.19
N GLN A 126 -19.57 -2.08 -25.54
CA GLN A 126 -19.63 -1.42 -24.24
C GLN A 126 -20.07 -2.42 -23.18
N PHE A 127 -19.53 -2.28 -21.97
CA PHE A 127 -19.97 -3.04 -20.80
C PHE A 127 -19.80 -2.19 -19.54
N THR A 128 -20.41 -2.66 -18.46
CA THR A 128 -20.30 -2.03 -17.15
C THR A 128 -19.41 -2.88 -16.25
N MET A 129 -18.56 -2.22 -15.47
CA MET A 129 -17.75 -2.84 -14.43
C MET A 129 -18.08 -2.19 -13.09
N PHE A 130 -18.11 -3.00 -12.04
CA PHE A 130 -18.36 -2.58 -10.67
C PHE A 130 -17.13 -2.91 -9.83
N GLN A 131 -16.79 -2.05 -8.89
CA GLN A 131 -15.77 -2.33 -7.89
C GLN A 131 -16.22 -3.54 -7.08
N ASN A 132 -15.33 -4.51 -6.92
CA ASN A 132 -15.55 -5.55 -5.93
C ASN A 132 -15.48 -4.91 -4.53
N SER A 133 -16.41 -5.29 -3.66
CA SER A 133 -16.53 -4.68 -2.34
C SER A 133 -16.85 -5.73 -1.30
N LYS A 134 -16.16 -5.61 -0.16
CA LYS A 134 -16.34 -6.45 1.00
C LYS A 134 -17.41 -5.84 1.89
N LEU A 135 -18.54 -6.54 2.03
CA LEU A 135 -19.62 -6.13 2.91
C LEU A 135 -19.37 -6.57 4.35
N PRO A 136 -19.77 -5.76 5.35
CA PRO A 136 -19.72 -6.17 6.75
C PRO A 136 -20.63 -7.37 6.99
N GLN A 137 -20.25 -8.23 7.94
CA GLN A 137 -21.04 -9.41 8.30
C GLN A 137 -22.27 -9.01 9.11
N ILE A 138 -23.46 -9.39 8.62
CA ILE A 138 -24.74 -9.08 9.27
C ILE A 138 -25.46 -10.36 9.71
N SER A 139 -26.28 -10.27 10.75
CA SER A 139 -27.09 -11.39 11.22
C SER A 139 -28.37 -11.60 10.39
N ASN A 140 -28.94 -10.51 9.89
CA ASN A 140 -30.18 -10.53 9.11
C ASN A 140 -30.34 -9.25 8.27
N LEU A 141 -31.02 -9.39 7.12
CA LEU A 141 -31.45 -8.30 6.26
C LEU A 141 -32.97 -8.15 6.34
N LEU A 142 -33.45 -7.13 7.05
CA LEU A 142 -34.87 -6.88 7.24
C LEU A 142 -35.39 -5.87 6.21
N VAL A 143 -36.37 -6.24 5.40
CA VAL A 143 -36.77 -5.44 4.22
C VAL A 143 -38.18 -4.86 4.39
N PHE A 144 -38.33 -3.55 4.31
CA PHE A 144 -39.61 -2.84 4.26
C PHE A 144 -39.72 -2.00 2.99
N GLY A 145 -40.93 -1.89 2.45
CA GLY A 145 -41.11 -1.08 1.25
C GLY A 145 -42.31 -1.45 0.41
N ASP A 146 -42.18 -1.19 -0.88
CA ASP A 146 -43.23 -1.41 -1.87
C ASP A 146 -42.88 -2.51 -2.89
N SER A 147 -43.41 -2.40 -4.12
CA SER A 147 -43.20 -3.39 -5.19
C SER A 147 -41.76 -3.51 -5.66
N LEU A 148 -40.92 -2.48 -5.47
CA LEU A 148 -39.50 -2.54 -5.86
C LEU A 148 -38.69 -3.53 -5.02
N SER A 149 -39.18 -3.87 -3.82
CA SER A 149 -38.51 -4.77 -2.89
C SER A 149 -39.35 -6.01 -2.54
N ASP A 150 -40.56 -6.15 -3.09
CA ASP A 150 -41.47 -7.25 -2.78
C ASP A 150 -41.02 -8.57 -3.43
N MET A 151 -40.68 -9.56 -2.60
CA MET A 151 -40.29 -10.91 -3.00
C MET A 151 -41.48 -11.89 -3.16
N GLY A 152 -42.71 -11.42 -3.02
CA GLY A 152 -43.93 -12.21 -3.23
C GLY A 152 -44.99 -12.09 -2.12
N ASN A 153 -44.86 -11.14 -1.20
CA ASN A 153 -45.85 -10.86 -0.16
C ASN A 153 -47.21 -10.47 -0.75
N ALA A 154 -47.23 -9.58 -1.76
CA ALA A 154 -48.48 -9.24 -2.45
C ALA A 154 -49.11 -10.46 -3.12
N LYS A 155 -48.27 -11.37 -3.65
CA LYS A 155 -48.71 -12.60 -4.33
C LYS A 155 -49.27 -13.63 -3.37
N ALA A 156 -48.63 -13.80 -2.21
CA ALA A 156 -49.08 -14.70 -1.15
C ALA A 156 -50.32 -14.18 -0.42
N SER A 157 -50.65 -12.90 -0.58
CA SER A 157 -51.84 -12.29 0.01
C SER A 157 -53.13 -12.71 -0.72
N TRP A 158 -54.28 -12.35 -0.13
CA TRP A 158 -55.59 -12.57 -0.73
C TRP A 158 -55.77 -11.85 -2.08
N LEU A 159 -54.96 -10.83 -2.39
CA LEU A 159 -54.98 -10.13 -3.67
C LEU A 159 -54.41 -10.98 -4.80
N SER A 160 -53.47 -11.89 -4.49
CA SER A 160 -52.83 -12.79 -5.47
C SER A 160 -52.20 -12.05 -6.66
N VAL A 161 -51.66 -10.86 -6.42
CA VAL A 161 -51.00 -10.01 -7.43
C VAL A 161 -49.48 -9.97 -7.20
N PRO A 162 -48.64 -9.93 -8.25
CA PRO A 162 -49.01 -9.88 -9.67
C PRO A 162 -49.35 -11.26 -10.26
N ASP A 163 -49.87 -11.30 -11.48
CA ASP A 163 -50.13 -12.55 -12.20
C ASP A 163 -48.81 -13.24 -12.60
N VAL A 164 -48.73 -14.56 -12.41
CA VAL A 164 -47.55 -15.37 -12.72
C VAL A 164 -48.00 -16.49 -13.65
N PRO A 165 -47.64 -16.47 -14.95
CA PRO A 165 -46.95 -15.42 -15.73
C PRO A 165 -47.84 -14.17 -16.01
N PRO A 166 -47.29 -13.02 -16.46
CA PRO A 166 -45.93 -12.83 -17.01
C PRO A 166 -44.82 -12.48 -16.00
N TYR A 167 -45.17 -12.18 -14.75
CA TYR A 167 -44.19 -11.84 -13.71
C TYR A 167 -43.44 -13.07 -13.19
N TRP A 168 -42.23 -12.87 -12.66
CA TRP A 168 -41.38 -13.95 -12.15
C TRP A 168 -41.63 -14.20 -10.66
N GLN A 169 -42.12 -15.40 -10.33
CA GLN A 169 -42.26 -15.88 -8.94
C GLN A 169 -42.92 -14.90 -7.95
N GLY A 170 -43.84 -14.06 -8.42
CA GLY A 170 -44.57 -13.09 -7.59
C GLY A 170 -43.85 -11.75 -7.34
N ARG A 171 -42.67 -11.53 -7.92
CA ARG A 171 -41.97 -10.23 -7.94
C ARG A 171 -42.62 -9.32 -8.98
N PHE A 172 -42.53 -8.00 -8.81
CA PHE A 172 -42.98 -7.03 -9.81
C PHE A 172 -41.94 -6.81 -10.92
N SER A 173 -41.28 -7.88 -11.38
CA SER A 173 -40.31 -7.87 -12.47
C SER A 173 -40.29 -9.21 -13.21
N ASN A 174 -39.44 -9.34 -14.24
CA ASN A 174 -39.17 -10.59 -14.95
C ASN A 174 -38.08 -11.46 -14.31
N GLY A 175 -37.59 -11.09 -13.12
CA GLY A 175 -36.58 -11.83 -12.36
C GLY A 175 -36.49 -11.33 -10.91
N ALA A 176 -35.32 -11.55 -10.31
CA ALA A 176 -35.03 -11.13 -8.95
C ALA A 176 -35.06 -9.59 -8.79
N VAL A 177 -35.45 -9.13 -7.60
CA VAL A 177 -35.43 -7.71 -7.22
C VAL A 177 -34.12 -7.35 -6.52
N TRP A 178 -33.78 -6.05 -6.46
CA TRP A 178 -32.47 -5.57 -5.99
C TRP A 178 -32.06 -6.10 -4.59
N VAL A 179 -33.02 -6.24 -3.66
CA VAL A 179 -32.75 -6.80 -2.31
C VAL A 179 -32.31 -8.26 -2.32
N GLU A 180 -32.63 -9.03 -3.36
CA GLU A 180 -32.17 -10.42 -3.47
C GLU A 180 -30.67 -10.45 -3.78
N TYR A 181 -30.18 -9.56 -4.64
CA TYR A 181 -28.74 -9.40 -4.90
C TYR A 181 -27.98 -8.94 -3.66
N LEU A 182 -28.56 -8.02 -2.89
CA LEU A 182 -27.99 -7.57 -1.63
C LEU A 182 -27.96 -8.70 -0.58
N SER A 183 -29.03 -9.51 -0.49
CA SER A 183 -29.09 -10.68 0.39
C SER A 183 -27.98 -11.69 0.06
N ASP A 184 -27.77 -11.94 -1.24
CA ASP A 184 -26.71 -12.84 -1.72
C ASP A 184 -25.32 -12.28 -1.40
N ALA A 185 -25.09 -10.97 -1.57
CA ALA A 185 -23.81 -10.32 -1.28
C ALA A 185 -23.47 -10.35 0.23
N TYR A 186 -24.45 -10.13 1.10
CA TYR A 186 -24.31 -10.33 2.55
C TYR A 186 -24.19 -11.79 2.98
N SER A 187 -24.36 -12.75 2.06
CA SER A 187 -24.43 -14.19 2.37
C SER A 187 -25.52 -14.55 3.39
N VAL A 188 -26.63 -13.80 3.42
CA VAL A 188 -27.80 -14.06 4.27
C VAL A 188 -28.98 -14.58 3.46
N ASN A 189 -29.89 -15.30 4.10
CA ASN A 189 -31.07 -15.85 3.45
C ASN A 189 -32.34 -15.08 3.84
N THR A 190 -32.66 -14.03 3.09
CA THR A 190 -33.86 -13.20 3.33
C THR A 190 -35.14 -13.95 2.96
N THR A 191 -36.03 -14.16 3.93
CA THR A 191 -37.28 -14.93 3.72
C THR A 191 -38.51 -14.05 3.55
N VAL A 192 -39.51 -14.50 2.80
CA VAL A 192 -40.77 -13.77 2.59
C VAL A 192 -41.64 -13.82 3.85
N GLY A 193 -41.98 -12.66 4.42
CA GLY A 193 -42.80 -12.52 5.63
C GLY A 193 -43.93 -11.50 5.48
N GLY A 194 -45.17 -11.97 5.43
CA GLY A 194 -46.35 -11.12 5.26
C GLY A 194 -47.34 -11.15 6.42
N SER A 195 -47.97 -10.03 6.73
CA SER A 195 -49.00 -9.91 7.78
C SER A 195 -48.48 -10.37 9.15
N THR A 196 -48.97 -11.48 9.70
CA THR A 196 -48.52 -12.07 10.97
C THR A 196 -47.57 -13.25 10.78
N GLN A 197 -47.21 -13.62 9.55
CA GLN A 197 -46.26 -14.70 9.30
C GLN A 197 -44.84 -14.23 9.61
N PRO A 198 -43.97 -15.10 10.18
CA PRO A 198 -42.55 -14.80 10.32
C PRO A 198 -41.88 -14.65 8.94
N GLY A 199 -40.79 -13.91 8.90
CA GLY A 199 -39.99 -13.66 7.70
C GLY A 199 -39.51 -12.22 7.62
N ASP A 200 -38.41 -12.03 6.91
CA ASP A 200 -37.55 -10.84 6.95
C ASP A 200 -38.00 -9.79 5.91
N ASN A 201 -38.41 -10.23 4.72
CA ASN A 201 -38.98 -9.33 3.74
C ASN A 201 -40.45 -9.06 4.01
N ARG A 202 -40.75 -7.83 4.41
CA ARG A 202 -42.08 -7.28 4.74
C ARG A 202 -42.64 -6.37 3.65
N ALA A 203 -41.84 -6.05 2.63
CA ALA A 203 -42.22 -5.17 1.53
C ALA A 203 -43.45 -5.72 0.80
N PHE A 204 -44.34 -4.82 0.37
CA PHE A 204 -45.62 -5.21 -0.20
C PHE A 204 -45.96 -4.36 -1.42
N GLY A 205 -46.22 -5.01 -2.55
CA GLY A 205 -46.57 -4.35 -3.80
C GLY A 205 -47.73 -3.35 -3.68
N GLY A 206 -47.47 -2.10 -4.04
CA GLY A 206 -48.44 -1.00 -3.98
C GLY A 206 -48.51 -0.27 -2.62
N ALA A 207 -47.62 -0.58 -1.67
CA ALA A 207 -47.54 0.14 -0.40
C ALA A 207 -47.15 1.62 -0.59
N GLN A 208 -47.84 2.51 0.13
CA GLN A 208 -47.45 3.90 0.28
C GLN A 208 -46.66 4.07 1.60
N THR A 209 -46.00 5.22 1.78
CA THR A 209 -45.27 5.53 3.01
C THR A 209 -46.17 5.73 4.23
N GLY A 210 -47.48 5.92 4.08
CA GLY A 210 -48.36 6.23 5.21
C GLY A 210 -48.54 5.11 6.26
N GLN A 211 -49.38 5.39 7.26
CA GLN A 211 -49.89 4.38 8.19
C GLN A 211 -51.09 3.62 7.60
N GLY A 212 -51.47 2.50 8.22
CA GLY A 212 -52.70 1.76 7.90
C GLY A 212 -52.67 1.08 6.53
N TYR A 213 -53.84 1.01 5.89
CA TYR A 213 -54.01 0.28 4.64
C TYR A 213 -54.45 1.20 3.49
N ALA A 214 -53.74 1.18 2.37
CA ALA A 214 -54.23 1.76 1.12
C ALA A 214 -55.31 0.87 0.50
N TYR A 215 -56.31 1.51 -0.14
CA TYR A 215 -57.44 0.83 -0.79
C TYR A 215 -58.17 -0.23 0.09
N LEU A 216 -58.23 0.02 1.40
CA LEU A 216 -58.78 -0.85 2.47
C LEU A 216 -57.98 -2.12 2.81
N VAL A 217 -56.96 -2.49 2.04
CA VAL A 217 -56.42 -3.86 2.05
C VAL A 217 -54.92 -3.99 1.77
N LEU A 218 -54.26 -2.97 1.21
CA LEU A 218 -52.82 -2.95 0.96
C LEU A 218 -52.10 -2.39 2.19
N PRO A 219 -51.26 -3.16 2.89
CA PRO A 219 -50.53 -2.63 4.04
C PRO A 219 -49.50 -1.60 3.58
N ASN A 220 -49.67 -0.35 4.02
CA ASN A 220 -48.64 0.67 3.85
C ASN A 220 -47.42 0.35 4.73
N VAL A 221 -46.29 1.01 4.49
CA VAL A 221 -45.04 0.78 5.22
C VAL A 221 -45.23 0.84 6.74
N GLY A 222 -45.99 1.83 7.24
CA GLY A 222 -46.27 1.91 8.67
C GLY A 222 -47.03 0.71 9.23
N ALA A 223 -47.93 0.11 8.45
CA ALA A 223 -48.61 -1.13 8.83
C ALA A 223 -47.67 -2.35 8.74
N GLN A 224 -46.74 -2.38 7.78
CA GLN A 224 -45.73 -3.45 7.70
C GLN A 224 -44.86 -3.48 8.97
N ILE A 225 -44.34 -2.31 9.37
CA ILE A 225 -43.51 -2.15 10.58
C ILE A 225 -44.30 -2.51 11.84
N ASN A 226 -45.50 -1.94 12.01
CA ASN A 226 -46.33 -2.22 13.19
C ASN A 226 -46.73 -3.70 13.29
N ASN A 227 -47.00 -4.37 12.17
CA ASN A 227 -47.31 -5.79 12.18
C ASN A 227 -46.09 -6.65 12.50
N TYR A 228 -44.92 -6.29 12.00
CA TYR A 228 -43.66 -6.99 12.33
C TYR A 228 -43.35 -6.85 13.82
N LEU A 229 -43.30 -5.60 14.32
CA LEU A 229 -43.00 -5.32 15.73
C LEU A 229 -44.06 -5.87 16.70
N GLY A 230 -45.32 -5.91 16.27
CA GLY A 230 -46.42 -6.39 17.11
C GLY A 230 -46.60 -7.91 17.13
N ASN A 231 -46.18 -8.64 16.10
CA ASN A 231 -46.54 -10.06 15.93
C ASN A 231 -45.38 -11.00 15.61
N VAL A 232 -44.25 -10.48 15.13
CA VAL A 232 -43.10 -11.29 14.71
C VAL A 232 -41.96 -11.11 15.70
N GLN A 233 -41.52 -9.87 15.89
CA GLN A 233 -40.36 -9.57 16.71
C GLN A 233 -40.48 -8.18 17.33
N SER A 234 -40.61 -8.09 18.65
CA SER A 234 -40.86 -6.81 19.35
C SER A 234 -39.64 -5.91 19.46
N THR A 235 -38.44 -6.47 19.30
CA THR A 235 -37.15 -5.76 19.37
C THR A 235 -36.26 -6.25 18.25
N ILE A 236 -35.67 -5.34 17.47
CA ILE A 236 -34.75 -5.64 16.39
C ILE A 236 -33.46 -6.23 16.98
N PRO A 237 -33.02 -7.42 16.56
CA PRO A 237 -31.75 -7.99 17.01
C PRO A 237 -30.56 -7.11 16.64
N ALA A 238 -29.50 -7.14 17.46
CA ALA A 238 -28.23 -6.50 17.12
C ALA A 238 -27.69 -7.03 15.79
N ASN A 239 -26.92 -6.20 15.08
CA ASN A 239 -26.34 -6.54 13.78
C ASN A 239 -27.39 -6.94 12.71
N THR A 240 -28.58 -6.33 12.75
CA THR A 240 -29.60 -6.44 11.70
C THR A 240 -29.60 -5.17 10.89
N VAL A 241 -29.47 -5.28 9.57
CA VAL A 241 -29.55 -4.14 8.65
C VAL A 241 -30.96 -4.04 8.08
N ILE A 242 -31.52 -2.84 8.08
CA ILE A 242 -32.89 -2.61 7.59
C ILE A 242 -32.87 -1.90 6.25
N THR A 243 -33.47 -2.49 5.21
CA THR A 243 -33.75 -1.75 3.98
C THR A 243 -35.13 -1.11 4.03
N LEU A 244 -35.22 0.16 3.63
CA LEU A 244 -36.47 0.91 3.61
C LEU A 244 -36.61 1.72 2.32
N TRP A 245 -37.32 1.17 1.34
CA TRP A 245 -37.55 1.84 0.05
C TRP A 245 -39.04 1.95 -0.29
N ALA A 246 -39.55 3.18 -0.25
CA ALA A 246 -40.94 3.50 -0.57
C ALA A 246 -41.09 4.98 -0.97
N GLY A 247 -42.25 5.32 -1.56
CA GLY A 247 -42.63 6.68 -1.91
C GLY A 247 -43.10 6.84 -3.36
N GLY A 248 -42.72 5.92 -4.25
CA GLY A 248 -43.18 5.94 -5.64
C GLY A 248 -44.71 5.90 -5.76
N ASN A 249 -45.36 5.04 -4.96
CA ASN A 249 -46.82 4.95 -4.91
C ASN A 249 -47.49 6.21 -4.36
N ASP A 250 -46.83 6.96 -3.47
CA ASP A 250 -47.35 8.23 -2.94
C ASP A 250 -47.42 9.31 -4.02
N PHE A 251 -46.45 9.33 -4.95
CA PHE A 251 -46.43 10.25 -6.09
C PHE A 251 -47.36 9.84 -7.21
N LEU A 252 -47.42 8.54 -7.52
CA LEU A 252 -48.24 8.05 -8.63
C LEU A 252 -49.74 7.99 -8.27
N TYR A 253 -50.07 7.64 -7.02
CA TYR A 253 -51.43 7.30 -6.61
C TYR A 253 -51.88 7.87 -5.25
N GLY A 254 -51.01 8.59 -4.55
CA GLY A 254 -51.23 9.06 -3.18
C GLY A 254 -51.27 10.58 -3.04
N SER A 255 -50.63 11.08 -1.99
CA SER A 255 -50.65 12.51 -1.62
C SER A 255 -49.86 13.41 -2.57
N ALA A 256 -48.89 12.85 -3.30
CA ALA A 256 -47.93 13.54 -4.15
C ALA A 256 -47.32 14.79 -3.48
N ASN A 257 -46.98 14.70 -2.19
CA ASN A 257 -46.41 15.80 -1.41
C ASN A 257 -45.14 15.33 -0.68
N ALA A 258 -44.00 15.86 -1.10
CA ALA A 258 -42.70 15.47 -0.56
C ALA A 258 -42.61 15.61 0.97
N ASN A 259 -43.21 16.65 1.56
CA ASN A 259 -43.14 16.86 3.02
C ASN A 259 -43.86 15.77 3.79
N VAL A 260 -45.00 15.29 3.29
CA VAL A 260 -45.77 14.23 3.95
C VAL A 260 -45.01 12.91 3.87
N ILE A 261 -44.43 12.62 2.71
CA ILE A 261 -43.70 11.37 2.46
C ILE A 261 -42.44 11.31 3.33
N VAL A 262 -41.65 12.39 3.38
CA VAL A 262 -40.47 12.47 4.26
C VAL A 262 -40.85 12.36 5.74
N ALA A 263 -41.91 13.05 6.18
CA ALA A 263 -42.36 12.94 7.58
C ALA A 263 -42.80 11.51 7.95
N ASN A 264 -43.39 10.76 7.01
CA ASN A 264 -43.71 9.35 7.23
C ASN A 264 -42.43 8.50 7.34
N MET A 265 -41.47 8.70 6.43
CA MET A 265 -40.18 7.99 6.46
C MET A 265 -39.43 8.25 7.77
N GLU A 266 -39.38 9.51 8.22
CA GLU A 266 -38.81 9.89 9.52
C GLU A 266 -39.48 9.13 10.67
N SER A 267 -40.81 9.11 10.68
CA SER A 267 -41.58 8.41 11.71
C SER A 267 -41.31 6.91 11.74
N HIS A 268 -41.09 6.28 10.58
CA HIS A 268 -40.80 4.85 10.47
C HIS A 268 -39.41 4.52 10.99
N ILE A 269 -38.41 5.28 10.56
CA ILE A 269 -37.02 5.13 11.03
C ILE A 269 -36.97 5.30 12.54
N ARG A 270 -37.61 6.33 13.10
CA ARG A 270 -37.69 6.52 14.56
C ARG A 270 -38.38 5.36 15.27
N THR A 271 -39.42 4.78 14.67
CA THR A 271 -40.13 3.64 15.25
C THR A 271 -39.24 2.40 15.30
N LEU A 272 -38.48 2.15 14.24
CA LEU A 272 -37.55 1.03 14.15
C LEU A 272 -36.33 1.23 15.04
N ALA A 273 -35.79 2.45 15.13
CA ALA A 273 -34.71 2.81 16.03
C ALA A 273 -35.11 2.60 17.50
N ASN A 274 -36.31 3.03 17.88
CA ASN A 274 -36.85 2.77 19.23
C ASN A 274 -37.06 1.27 19.51
N ALA A 275 -37.13 0.43 18.48
CA ALA A 275 -37.19 -1.01 18.62
C ALA A 275 -35.80 -1.68 18.63
N GLY A 276 -34.71 -0.92 18.51
CA GLY A 276 -33.32 -1.42 18.57
C GLY A 276 -32.58 -1.43 17.23
N ALA A 277 -33.15 -0.89 16.15
CA ALA A 277 -32.44 -0.79 14.87
C ALA A 277 -31.35 0.30 14.93
N SER A 278 -30.12 -0.05 14.53
CA SER A 278 -28.98 0.87 14.47
C SER A 278 -28.56 1.23 13.04
N GLU A 279 -28.93 0.43 12.03
CA GLU A 279 -28.39 0.54 10.68
C GLU A 279 -29.46 0.38 9.59
N PHE A 280 -29.40 1.25 8.59
CA PHE A 280 -30.41 1.36 7.54
C PHE A 280 -29.83 1.55 6.15
N ILE A 281 -30.43 0.90 5.15
CA ILE A 281 -30.20 1.15 3.73
C ILE A 281 -31.44 1.85 3.17
N VAL A 282 -31.28 3.10 2.75
CA VAL A 282 -32.40 3.96 2.33
C VAL A 282 -32.13 4.52 0.93
N PRO A 283 -32.62 3.85 -0.13
CA PRO A 283 -32.54 4.39 -1.47
C PRO A 283 -33.45 5.62 -1.63
N ASN A 284 -33.00 6.59 -2.43
CA ASN A 284 -33.85 7.70 -2.86
C ASN A 284 -34.83 7.25 -3.98
N LEU A 285 -35.67 8.15 -4.49
CA LEU A 285 -36.58 7.80 -5.57
C LEU A 285 -35.94 8.03 -6.95
N PRO A 286 -36.10 7.09 -7.90
CA PRO A 286 -35.67 7.27 -9.27
C PRO A 286 -36.53 8.32 -10.00
N PRO A 287 -36.12 8.81 -11.18
CA PRO A 287 -36.88 9.78 -11.97
C PRO A 287 -38.23 9.19 -12.44
N LEU A 288 -39.29 9.38 -11.65
CA LEU A 288 -40.60 8.79 -11.93
C LEU A 288 -41.23 9.33 -13.23
N GLU A 289 -40.84 10.52 -13.67
CA GLU A 289 -41.29 11.15 -14.91
C GLU A 289 -40.90 10.39 -16.18
N THR A 290 -39.84 9.58 -16.12
CA THR A 290 -39.34 8.79 -17.26
C THR A 290 -40.05 7.43 -17.36
N THR A 291 -40.83 7.04 -16.35
CA THR A 291 -41.60 5.79 -16.38
C THR A 291 -42.64 5.81 -17.50
N PRO A 292 -42.94 4.66 -18.16
CA PRO A 292 -43.96 4.61 -19.20
C PRO A 292 -45.37 5.05 -18.74
N GLU A 293 -45.69 4.93 -17.45
CA GLU A 293 -46.95 5.40 -16.86
C GLU A 293 -47.05 6.93 -16.81
N VAL A 294 -45.93 7.62 -16.56
CA VAL A 294 -45.89 9.08 -16.46
C VAL A 294 -45.58 9.75 -17.80
N SER A 295 -44.83 9.08 -18.68
CA SER A 295 -44.54 9.57 -20.03
C SER A 295 -45.81 9.79 -20.87
N GLY A 296 -46.88 9.04 -20.58
CA GLY A 296 -48.21 9.25 -21.17
C GLY A 296 -48.97 10.50 -20.69
N LYS A 297 -48.48 11.22 -19.68
CA LYS A 297 -49.09 12.45 -19.13
C LYS A 297 -48.60 13.69 -19.87
N SER A 298 -49.25 14.86 -19.63
CA SER A 298 -48.79 16.12 -20.25
C SER A 298 -47.44 16.58 -19.71
N GLN A 299 -46.64 17.30 -20.51
CA GLN A 299 -45.32 17.81 -20.11
C GLN A 299 -45.35 18.60 -18.80
N SER A 300 -46.40 19.39 -18.56
CA SER A 300 -46.58 20.14 -17.32
C SER A 300 -46.70 19.22 -16.10
N GLN A 301 -47.41 18.09 -16.25
CA GLN A 301 -47.55 17.09 -15.18
C GLN A 301 -46.25 16.30 -14.97
N GLN A 302 -45.54 15.95 -16.05
CA GLN A 302 -44.22 15.30 -15.96
C GLN A 302 -43.24 16.19 -15.20
N ASN A 303 -43.12 17.47 -15.57
CA ASN A 303 -42.25 18.43 -14.91
C ASN A 303 -42.64 18.66 -13.43
N ALA A 304 -43.93 18.65 -13.11
CA ALA A 304 -44.39 18.78 -11.73
C ALA A 304 -44.00 17.57 -10.87
N ILE A 305 -44.12 16.35 -11.42
CA ILE A 305 -43.68 15.12 -10.74
C ILE A 305 -42.16 15.14 -10.56
N ALA A 306 -41.40 15.42 -11.62
CA ALA A 306 -39.94 15.49 -11.58
C ALA A 306 -39.44 16.46 -10.49
N SER A 307 -40.02 17.67 -10.46
CA SER A 307 -39.67 18.68 -9.46
C SER A 307 -39.98 18.23 -8.04
N GLU A 308 -41.11 17.56 -7.80
CA GLU A 308 -41.49 17.15 -6.45
C GLU A 308 -40.68 15.92 -5.98
N VAL A 309 -40.31 15.02 -6.88
CA VAL A 309 -39.39 13.89 -6.59
C VAL A 309 -38.01 14.42 -6.20
N GLN A 310 -37.46 15.39 -6.92
CA GLN A 310 -36.18 16.02 -6.55
C GLN A 310 -36.25 16.71 -5.17
N VAL A 311 -37.37 17.40 -4.88
CA VAL A 311 -37.61 17.99 -3.55
C VAL A 311 -37.68 16.92 -2.47
N TYR A 312 -38.32 15.78 -2.74
CA TYR A 312 -38.34 14.63 -1.84
C TYR A 312 -36.94 14.08 -1.59
N ASN A 313 -36.15 13.78 -2.64
CA ASN A 313 -34.81 13.22 -2.51
C ASN A 313 -33.89 14.16 -1.70
N THR A 314 -33.95 15.47 -1.96
CA THR A 314 -33.18 16.47 -1.21
C THR A 314 -33.58 16.50 0.27
N LYS A 315 -34.88 16.43 0.57
CA LYS A 315 -35.37 16.45 1.95
C LYS A 315 -35.08 15.13 2.67
N LEU A 316 -35.15 14.01 1.98
CA LEU A 316 -34.80 12.69 2.51
C LEU A 316 -33.33 12.67 2.92
N ALA A 317 -32.41 13.08 2.05
CA ALA A 317 -30.97 13.14 2.37
C ALA A 317 -30.70 13.99 3.62
N ASN A 318 -31.26 15.21 3.68
CA ASN A 318 -31.13 16.08 4.86
C ASN A 318 -31.72 15.45 6.14
N MET A 319 -32.84 14.74 6.02
CA MET A 319 -33.47 14.04 7.14
C MET A 319 -32.59 12.90 7.65
N LEU A 320 -31.99 12.10 6.77
CA LEU A 320 -31.12 10.99 7.17
C LEU A 320 -29.87 11.48 7.91
N VAL A 321 -29.23 12.55 7.42
CA VAL A 321 -28.08 13.18 8.11
C VAL A 321 -28.47 13.66 9.52
N ASN A 322 -29.62 14.33 9.66
CA ASN A 322 -30.08 14.79 10.96
C ASN A 322 -30.39 13.62 11.92
N LEU A 323 -31.03 12.56 11.43
CA LEU A 323 -31.34 11.38 12.25
C LEU A 323 -30.08 10.60 12.63
N SER A 324 -29.08 10.55 11.75
CA SER A 324 -27.79 9.91 12.03
C SER A 324 -27.14 10.55 13.26
N ALA A 325 -27.05 11.88 13.25
CA ALA A 325 -26.47 12.64 14.36
C ALA A 325 -27.36 12.63 15.62
N GLU A 326 -28.68 12.63 15.48
CA GLU A 326 -29.61 12.68 16.62
C GLU A 326 -29.72 11.34 17.36
N LEU A 327 -29.70 10.22 16.63
CA LEU A 327 -30.02 8.89 17.14
C LEU A 327 -28.84 7.91 17.06
N SER A 328 -27.66 8.37 16.65
CA SER A 328 -26.46 7.54 16.43
C SER A 328 -26.75 6.36 15.50
N LEU A 329 -27.46 6.63 14.39
CA LEU A 329 -27.81 5.64 13.38
C LEU A 329 -26.85 5.69 12.20
N THR A 330 -26.50 4.52 11.68
CA THR A 330 -25.76 4.36 10.43
C THR A 330 -26.74 4.31 9.26
N PHE A 331 -26.54 5.17 8.25
CA PHE A 331 -27.34 5.18 7.03
C PHE A 331 -26.48 4.98 5.80
N HIS A 332 -26.83 3.98 5.01
CA HIS A 332 -26.33 3.77 3.66
C HIS A 332 -27.35 4.31 2.66
N SER A 333 -27.01 5.40 1.98
CA SER A 333 -27.89 6.01 0.98
C SER A 333 -27.57 5.50 -0.42
N VAL A 334 -28.57 4.98 -1.13
CA VAL A 334 -28.42 4.57 -2.54
C VAL A 334 -29.05 5.64 -3.44
N ASP A 335 -28.24 6.27 -4.29
CA ASP A 335 -28.73 7.31 -5.22
C ASP A 335 -29.35 6.69 -6.48
N ALA A 336 -30.53 6.08 -6.30
CA ALA A 336 -31.31 5.54 -7.41
C ALA A 336 -31.64 6.58 -8.49
N TYR A 337 -31.74 7.87 -8.15
CA TYR A 337 -31.99 8.93 -9.13
C TYR A 337 -30.84 9.05 -10.14
N SER A 338 -29.60 9.17 -9.64
CA SER A 338 -28.41 9.28 -10.49
C SER A 338 -28.13 7.98 -11.23
N VAL A 339 -28.25 6.82 -10.57
CA VAL A 339 -28.09 5.50 -11.20
C VAL A 339 -29.01 5.34 -12.41
N PHE A 340 -30.30 5.68 -12.29
CA PHE A 340 -31.23 5.60 -13.42
C PHE A 340 -30.85 6.54 -14.59
N ASN A 341 -30.36 7.74 -14.30
CA ASN A 341 -29.93 8.67 -15.34
C ASN A 341 -28.66 8.18 -16.05
N ASN A 342 -27.68 7.66 -15.30
CA ASN A 342 -26.45 7.10 -15.85
C ASN A 342 -26.75 5.90 -16.77
N VAL A 343 -27.64 5.01 -16.33
CA VAL A 343 -28.11 3.88 -17.16
C VAL A 343 -28.80 4.33 -18.44
N VAL A 344 -29.61 5.39 -18.39
CA VAL A 344 -30.26 5.93 -19.59
C VAL A 344 -29.24 6.49 -20.59
N LEU A 345 -28.15 7.09 -20.10
CA LEU A 345 -27.07 7.61 -20.94
C LEU A 345 -26.22 6.49 -21.53
N ASN A 346 -25.93 5.44 -20.76
CA ASN A 346 -25.00 4.35 -21.10
C ASN A 346 -25.72 3.02 -21.38
N LYS A 347 -26.94 3.06 -21.92
CA LYS A 347 -27.82 1.88 -22.09
C LYS A 347 -27.17 0.69 -22.82
N GLU A 348 -26.26 0.95 -23.75
CA GLU A 348 -25.57 -0.07 -24.55
C GLU A 348 -24.60 -0.89 -23.68
N ALA A 349 -23.94 -0.25 -22.71
CA ALA A 349 -23.08 -0.89 -21.72
C ALA A 349 -23.82 -1.87 -20.78
N LEU A 350 -25.16 -1.82 -20.76
CA LEU A 350 -26.02 -2.73 -20.01
C LEU A 350 -26.72 -3.77 -20.89
N GLY A 351 -26.49 -3.73 -22.21
CA GLY A 351 -27.22 -4.54 -23.18
C GLY A 351 -28.68 -4.10 -23.40
N LEU A 352 -29.04 -2.86 -23.06
CA LEU A 352 -30.39 -2.33 -23.22
C LEU A 352 -30.60 -1.71 -24.61
N THR A 353 -31.61 -2.20 -25.34
CA THR A 353 -32.03 -1.65 -26.63
C THR A 353 -33.24 -0.71 -26.50
N ASN A 354 -34.03 -0.84 -25.43
CA ASN A 354 -35.20 0.01 -25.17
C ASN A 354 -35.24 0.54 -23.72
N ILE A 355 -35.34 1.86 -23.58
CA ILE A 355 -35.39 2.56 -22.27
C ILE A 355 -36.68 3.36 -22.05
N GLN A 356 -37.66 3.27 -22.96
CA GLN A 356 -38.86 4.12 -22.96
C GLN A 356 -40.17 3.33 -22.88
N ASP A 357 -40.24 2.19 -23.57
CA ASP A 357 -41.45 1.37 -23.65
C ASP A 357 -41.39 0.20 -22.68
N PRO A 358 -42.54 -0.29 -22.18
CA PRO A 358 -42.57 -1.48 -21.34
C PRO A 358 -42.36 -2.77 -22.16
N ALA A 359 -41.57 -3.70 -21.63
CA ALA A 359 -41.37 -5.03 -22.20
C ALA A 359 -42.67 -5.85 -22.28
N CYS A 360 -43.57 -5.63 -21.32
CA CYS A 360 -44.90 -6.21 -21.28
C CYS A 360 -45.95 -5.15 -21.69
N SER A 361 -46.64 -5.41 -22.79
CA SER A 361 -47.66 -4.52 -23.35
C SER A 361 -49.06 -5.11 -23.13
N GLY A 362 -49.77 -4.55 -22.15
CA GLY A 362 -51.11 -5.00 -21.75
C GLY A 362 -51.43 -4.52 -20.33
N GLY A 363 -52.71 -4.46 -19.97
CA GLY A 363 -53.13 -3.94 -18.66
C GLY A 363 -54.41 -3.12 -18.67
N VAL A 364 -55.56 -3.77 -18.48
CA VAL A 364 -56.74 -3.14 -17.87
C VAL A 364 -57.01 -3.85 -16.54
N SER A 365 -56.21 -3.50 -15.54
CA SER A 365 -56.34 -4.06 -14.19
C SER A 365 -57.59 -3.52 -13.49
N LEU A 366 -58.21 -4.36 -12.65
CA LEU A 366 -59.27 -4.00 -11.71
C LEU A 366 -58.78 -3.06 -10.59
N LEU A 367 -57.46 -2.99 -10.38
CA LEU A 367 -56.78 -2.08 -9.46
C LEU A 367 -56.11 -0.95 -10.27
N PRO A 368 -55.97 0.27 -9.73
CA PRO A 368 -55.35 1.40 -10.43
C PRO A 368 -53.83 1.26 -10.64
N LEU A 369 -53.27 0.05 -10.49
CA LEU A 369 -51.85 -0.23 -10.64
C LEU A 369 -51.52 -0.56 -12.11
N PRO A 370 -50.40 -0.06 -12.65
CA PRO A 370 -50.12 -0.06 -14.08
C PRO A 370 -49.38 -1.36 -14.47
N ILE A 371 -49.91 -2.50 -14.00
CA ILE A 371 -49.31 -3.84 -14.09
C ILE A 371 -49.94 -4.66 -15.22
N CYS A 372 -49.18 -5.65 -15.70
CA CYS A 372 -49.64 -6.64 -16.66
C CYS A 372 -50.52 -7.73 -16.02
N ASN A 373 -51.36 -8.35 -16.85
CA ASN A 373 -52.22 -9.48 -16.49
C ASN A 373 -51.76 -10.76 -17.19
N ALA A 374 -52.28 -11.89 -16.71
CA ALA A 374 -52.10 -13.18 -17.36
C ALA A 374 -52.56 -13.13 -18.84
N GLY A 375 -51.65 -13.45 -19.74
CA GLY A 375 -51.90 -13.49 -21.19
C GLY A 375 -51.60 -12.20 -21.96
N ASP A 376 -51.11 -11.15 -21.28
CA ASP A 376 -50.57 -9.96 -21.93
C ASP A 376 -49.30 -10.30 -22.74
N THR A 377 -49.01 -9.50 -23.77
CA THR A 377 -47.90 -9.78 -24.70
C THR A 377 -46.59 -9.26 -24.13
N VAL A 378 -45.62 -10.15 -23.94
CA VAL A 378 -44.24 -9.82 -23.57
C VAL A 378 -43.36 -9.91 -24.80
N VAL A 379 -42.43 -8.96 -24.95
CA VAL A 379 -41.39 -9.00 -25.99
C VAL A 379 -40.51 -10.25 -25.86
N GLN A 380 -39.81 -10.60 -26.94
CA GLN A 380 -39.01 -11.83 -26.97
C GLN A 380 -37.82 -11.79 -25.99
N ASN A 381 -37.13 -10.65 -25.91
CA ASN A 381 -35.96 -10.44 -25.05
C ASN A 381 -36.26 -9.31 -24.05
N PRO A 382 -36.96 -9.58 -22.94
CA PRO A 382 -37.32 -8.56 -21.96
C PRO A 382 -36.10 -7.98 -21.21
N ASP A 383 -34.94 -8.65 -21.23
CA ASP A 383 -33.72 -8.14 -20.60
C ASP A 383 -33.05 -7.01 -21.40
N GLU A 384 -33.40 -6.84 -22.67
CA GLU A 384 -32.96 -5.67 -23.46
C GLU A 384 -33.79 -4.40 -23.16
N TYR A 385 -34.73 -4.47 -22.21
CA TYR A 385 -35.64 -3.39 -21.84
C TYR A 385 -35.33 -2.88 -20.43
N LEU A 386 -35.41 -1.57 -20.22
CA LEU A 386 -35.28 -0.96 -18.88
C LEU A 386 -36.51 -1.25 -18.01
N PHE A 387 -37.70 -1.16 -18.60
CA PHE A 387 -38.98 -1.30 -17.90
C PHE A 387 -39.67 -2.60 -18.27
N PHE A 388 -40.06 -3.39 -17.26
CA PHE A 388 -40.80 -4.62 -17.48
C PHE A 388 -42.28 -4.32 -17.79
N ASP A 389 -42.90 -3.46 -16.98
CA ASP A 389 -44.24 -2.93 -17.20
C ASP A 389 -44.20 -1.40 -17.23
N LYS A 390 -45.33 -0.72 -17.03
CA LYS A 390 -45.37 0.75 -17.14
C LYS A 390 -44.73 1.50 -15.98
N ALA A 391 -44.35 0.82 -14.89
CA ALA A 391 -43.75 1.45 -13.72
C ALA A 391 -42.51 0.72 -13.21
N HIS A 392 -42.48 -0.61 -13.33
CA HIS A 392 -41.45 -1.43 -12.70
C HIS A 392 -40.28 -1.74 -13.63
N PRO A 393 -39.03 -1.69 -13.13
CA PRO A 393 -37.85 -2.07 -13.87
C PRO A 393 -37.79 -3.57 -14.17
N THR A 394 -37.00 -3.93 -15.19
CA THR A 394 -36.63 -5.33 -15.45
C THR A 394 -35.60 -5.82 -14.45
N ARG A 395 -35.37 -7.14 -14.42
CA ARG A 395 -34.35 -7.76 -13.57
C ARG A 395 -32.94 -7.23 -13.84
N VAL A 396 -32.68 -6.79 -15.08
CA VAL A 396 -31.41 -6.16 -15.44
C VAL A 396 -31.23 -4.92 -14.58
N MET A 397 -32.15 -3.96 -14.63
CA MET A 397 -32.02 -2.75 -13.82
C MET A 397 -32.02 -3.02 -12.30
N HIS A 398 -32.78 -4.02 -11.82
CA HIS A 398 -32.69 -4.43 -10.42
C HIS A 398 -31.30 -4.94 -10.01
N ARG A 399 -30.62 -5.70 -10.88
CA ARG A 399 -29.25 -6.16 -10.67
C ARG A 399 -28.26 -4.98 -10.60
N PHE A 400 -28.37 -4.03 -11.52
CA PHE A 400 -27.51 -2.83 -11.52
C PHE A 400 -27.69 -1.99 -10.26
N ILE A 401 -28.93 -1.71 -9.84
CA ILE A 401 -29.19 -1.02 -8.58
C ILE A 401 -28.68 -1.84 -7.38
N GLY A 402 -28.78 -3.17 -7.43
CA GLY A 402 -28.19 -4.07 -6.45
C GLY A 402 -26.68 -3.89 -6.33
N ASN A 403 -25.95 -3.91 -7.45
CA ASN A 403 -24.50 -3.73 -7.48
C ASN A 403 -24.09 -2.32 -7.00
N TYR A 404 -24.75 -1.26 -7.46
CA TYR A 404 -24.52 0.09 -6.93
C TYR A 404 -24.80 0.19 -5.43
N ALA A 405 -25.79 -0.55 -4.91
CA ALA A 405 -26.03 -0.60 -3.48
C ALA A 405 -24.90 -1.34 -2.75
N ILE A 406 -24.39 -2.44 -3.31
CA ILE A 406 -23.27 -3.19 -2.74
C ILE A 406 -22.02 -2.30 -2.65
N GLU A 407 -21.65 -1.60 -3.72
CA GLU A 407 -20.53 -0.64 -3.70
C GLU A 407 -20.74 0.51 -2.69
N ALA A 408 -21.97 1.03 -2.60
CA ALA A 408 -22.26 2.14 -1.69
C ALA A 408 -22.23 1.74 -0.20
N ILE A 409 -22.26 0.44 0.10
CA ILE A 409 -22.30 -0.09 1.47
C ILE A 409 -20.98 -0.78 1.85
N GLY A 410 -20.34 -1.46 0.89
CA GLY A 410 -19.14 -2.23 1.11
C GLY A 410 -17.88 -1.38 1.10
N GLU A 411 -16.83 -1.90 1.71
CA GLU A 411 -15.49 -1.36 1.58
C GLU A 411 -14.86 -1.91 0.31
N ALA A 412 -14.14 -1.08 -0.43
CA ALA A 412 -13.52 -1.47 -1.69
C ALA A 412 -12.44 -2.55 -1.46
N ASP A 413 -12.45 -3.58 -2.31
CA ASP A 413 -11.49 -4.69 -2.36
C ASP A 413 -11.37 -5.05 -3.85
N THR A 414 -10.60 -4.25 -4.59
CA THR A 414 -10.69 -4.11 -6.04
C THR A 414 -10.25 -5.38 -6.77
N ASP A 415 -9.23 -6.07 -6.29
CA ASP A 415 -8.72 -7.31 -6.87
C ASP A 415 -9.24 -8.59 -6.20
N ALA A 416 -10.06 -8.44 -5.15
CA ALA A 416 -10.74 -9.53 -4.45
C ALA A 416 -9.79 -10.54 -3.78
N ASP A 417 -8.63 -10.07 -3.33
CA ASP A 417 -7.68 -10.89 -2.56
C ASP A 417 -8.14 -11.08 -1.09
N GLY A 418 -9.07 -10.24 -0.62
CA GLY A 418 -9.68 -10.29 0.70
C GLY A 418 -9.15 -9.24 1.68
N VAL A 419 -8.14 -8.45 1.29
CA VAL A 419 -7.69 -7.23 1.97
C VAL A 419 -8.38 -6.04 1.29
N ILE A 420 -8.90 -5.09 2.06
CA ILE A 420 -9.58 -3.93 1.47
C ILE A 420 -8.54 -2.95 0.93
N ASP A 421 -8.87 -2.20 -0.12
CA ASP A 421 -7.98 -1.25 -0.80
C ASP A 421 -7.30 -0.25 0.15
N LEU A 422 -7.92 0.06 1.30
CA LEU A 422 -7.35 0.97 2.31
C LEU A 422 -6.11 0.39 3.00
N TYR A 423 -6.04 -0.93 3.13
CA TYR A 423 -4.97 -1.66 3.80
C TYR A 423 -4.14 -2.53 2.84
N ASP A 424 -4.56 -2.64 1.58
CA ASP A 424 -3.86 -3.38 0.53
C ASP A 424 -2.69 -2.55 -0.03
N LYS A 425 -1.49 -3.12 0.03
CA LYS A 425 -0.25 -2.54 -0.51
C LYS A 425 0.05 -3.02 -1.93
N CYS A 426 -0.58 -4.09 -2.39
CA CYS A 426 -0.26 -4.79 -3.61
C CYS A 426 -1.47 -4.96 -4.51
N ALA A 427 -1.72 -3.96 -5.35
CA ALA A 427 -2.79 -4.05 -6.32
C ALA A 427 -2.64 -5.24 -7.29
N TRP A 428 -3.77 -5.89 -7.57
CA TRP A 428 -3.92 -6.95 -8.59
C TRP A 428 -3.25 -8.28 -8.22
N THR A 429 -3.41 -8.71 -6.97
CA THR A 429 -2.85 -9.97 -6.47
C THR A 429 -3.57 -11.19 -7.04
N GLU A 430 -2.94 -11.87 -8.01
CA GLU A 430 -3.52 -13.05 -8.65
C GLU A 430 -3.30 -14.36 -7.84
N ASP A 431 -2.19 -14.48 -7.10
CA ASP A 431 -1.88 -15.68 -6.30
C ASP A 431 -2.35 -15.55 -4.84
N MET A 432 -3.61 -15.92 -4.62
CA MET A 432 -4.21 -15.96 -3.28
C MET A 432 -3.66 -17.05 -2.35
N ILE A 433 -2.78 -17.95 -2.81
CA ILE A 433 -2.23 -19.04 -1.96
C ILE A 433 -1.13 -18.51 -1.04
N THR A 434 -0.35 -17.55 -1.56
CA THR A 434 0.79 -16.96 -0.86
C THR A 434 0.50 -15.56 -0.33
N LEU A 435 -0.78 -15.20 -0.25
CA LEU A 435 -1.24 -13.91 0.27
C LEU A 435 -0.80 -13.71 1.72
N ASP A 436 -0.24 -12.54 2.01
CA ASP A 436 0.07 -12.10 3.37
C ASP A 436 -1.05 -11.23 3.96
N LEU A 437 -0.75 -10.46 5.01
CA LEU A 437 -1.73 -9.58 5.65
C LEU A 437 -1.88 -8.22 4.95
N ASP A 438 -0.93 -7.86 4.09
CA ASP A 438 -0.87 -6.59 3.36
C ASP A 438 -1.45 -6.70 1.95
N GLY A 439 -2.01 -7.86 1.57
CA GLY A 439 -2.57 -8.09 0.24
C GLY A 439 -1.53 -8.55 -0.79
N CYS A 440 -0.30 -8.84 -0.37
CA CYS A 440 0.80 -9.15 -1.29
C CYS A 440 1.01 -10.66 -1.45
N SER A 441 0.96 -11.17 -2.69
CA SER A 441 1.47 -12.53 -2.95
C SER A 441 2.99 -12.60 -2.78
N TRP A 442 3.55 -13.80 -2.64
CA TRP A 442 5.00 -13.98 -2.51
C TRP A 442 5.79 -13.31 -3.63
N ALA A 443 5.29 -13.36 -4.88
CA ALA A 443 5.99 -12.78 -6.03
C ALA A 443 5.96 -11.24 -6.08
N GLN A 444 5.02 -10.60 -5.37
CA GLN A 444 4.89 -9.14 -5.31
C GLN A 444 5.64 -8.53 -4.12
N ARG A 445 6.07 -9.35 -3.17
CA ARG A 445 6.87 -8.91 -2.03
C ARG A 445 8.33 -8.72 -2.42
N ASP A 446 9.02 -7.92 -1.62
CA ASP A 446 10.46 -7.66 -1.67
C ASP A 446 11.01 -8.07 -0.28
N ASP A 447 11.44 -9.33 -0.17
CA ASP A 447 11.75 -9.95 1.14
C ASP A 447 13.11 -9.48 1.71
N ASP A 448 14.03 -9.01 0.87
CA ASP A 448 15.36 -8.50 1.23
C ASP A 448 15.52 -6.98 1.06
N SER A 449 14.47 -6.30 0.62
CA SER A 449 14.35 -4.84 0.58
C SER A 449 15.36 -4.16 -0.34
N ASP A 450 15.66 -4.81 -1.46
CA ASP A 450 16.60 -4.33 -2.49
C ASP A 450 15.90 -3.58 -3.64
N THR A 451 14.58 -3.38 -3.53
CA THR A 451 13.66 -2.74 -4.49
C THR A 451 13.18 -3.62 -5.65
N VAL A 452 13.64 -4.87 -5.75
CA VAL A 452 13.24 -5.84 -6.77
C VAL A 452 12.36 -6.92 -6.13
N ASN A 453 11.08 -6.95 -6.50
CA ASN A 453 10.17 -7.95 -5.94
C ASN A 453 10.63 -9.38 -6.28
N ASN A 454 10.44 -10.31 -5.33
CA ASN A 454 10.78 -11.74 -5.36
C ASN A 454 10.44 -12.47 -6.68
N GLY A 455 9.36 -12.07 -7.36
CA GLY A 455 8.94 -12.67 -8.64
C GLY A 455 9.86 -12.36 -9.82
N ASN A 456 10.61 -11.26 -9.72
CA ASN A 456 11.57 -10.78 -10.71
C ASN A 456 13.02 -10.80 -10.21
N ASP A 457 13.22 -10.97 -8.90
CA ASP A 457 14.54 -11.05 -8.27
C ASP A 457 15.21 -12.43 -8.52
N LEU A 458 16.45 -12.38 -9.03
CA LEU A 458 17.31 -13.54 -9.26
C LEU A 458 18.33 -13.77 -8.14
N CYS A 459 18.54 -12.76 -7.29
CA CYS A 459 19.54 -12.71 -6.23
C CYS A 459 18.89 -12.54 -4.84
N PRO A 460 18.07 -13.50 -4.40
CA PRO A 460 17.40 -13.39 -3.12
C PRO A 460 18.41 -13.34 -1.96
N ASN A 461 18.16 -12.46 -1.00
CA ASN A 461 19.01 -12.09 0.14
C ASN A 461 20.18 -11.15 -0.22
N THR A 462 19.93 -10.16 -1.07
CA THR A 462 20.83 -9.03 -1.22
C THR A 462 20.87 -8.21 0.08
N ASP A 463 22.05 -7.70 0.44
CA ASP A 463 22.22 -6.93 1.67
C ASP A 463 21.43 -5.62 1.59
N ILE A 464 20.73 -5.28 2.68
CA ILE A 464 19.86 -4.10 2.75
C ILE A 464 20.68 -2.83 2.47
N GLY A 465 20.27 -2.08 1.44
CA GLY A 465 20.91 -0.84 1.03
C GLY A 465 22.03 -0.99 -0.02
N ALA A 466 22.31 -2.21 -0.48
CA ALA A 466 23.23 -2.42 -1.61
C ALA A 466 22.64 -1.87 -2.91
N GLU A 467 23.49 -1.34 -3.80
CA GLU A 467 23.08 -0.97 -5.15
C GLU A 467 22.93 -2.23 -6.01
N VAL A 468 21.72 -2.49 -6.51
CA VAL A 468 21.38 -3.65 -7.33
C VAL A 468 21.05 -3.27 -8.78
N ASP A 469 21.18 -4.24 -9.69
CA ASP A 469 20.68 -4.10 -11.06
C ASP A 469 19.20 -4.48 -11.21
N SER A 470 18.74 -4.61 -12.46
CA SER A 470 17.35 -4.94 -12.75
C SER A 470 16.92 -6.34 -12.32
N ASP A 471 17.88 -7.21 -12.00
CA ASP A 471 17.64 -8.59 -11.59
C ASP A 471 17.79 -8.76 -10.06
N GLY A 472 17.96 -7.67 -9.29
CA GLY A 472 18.11 -7.70 -7.83
C GLY A 472 19.53 -8.04 -7.36
N CYS A 473 20.50 -8.07 -8.28
CA CYS A 473 21.85 -8.51 -7.96
C CYS A 473 22.79 -7.34 -7.67
N SER A 474 23.42 -7.34 -6.48
CA SER A 474 24.52 -6.42 -6.16
C SER A 474 25.84 -6.84 -6.82
N ALA A 475 26.82 -5.93 -6.87
CA ALA A 475 28.15 -6.23 -7.41
C ALA A 475 28.86 -7.39 -6.68
N GLU A 476 28.56 -7.64 -5.41
CA GLU A 476 29.16 -8.75 -4.65
C GLU A 476 28.58 -10.13 -5.00
N GLN A 477 27.39 -10.16 -5.59
CA GLN A 477 26.68 -11.38 -6.00
C GLN A 477 26.83 -11.69 -7.49
N ARG A 478 27.34 -10.73 -8.28
CA ARG A 478 27.57 -10.88 -9.72
C ARG A 478 29.02 -11.25 -10.00
N ASP A 479 29.19 -12.07 -11.02
CA ASP A 479 30.45 -12.49 -11.63
C ASP A 479 30.18 -12.45 -13.13
N THR A 480 30.38 -11.27 -13.72
CA THR A 480 29.82 -10.95 -15.04
C THR A 480 30.55 -11.65 -16.19
N ASP A 481 31.84 -11.96 -16.03
CA ASP A 481 32.63 -12.68 -17.02
C ASP A 481 32.93 -14.15 -16.67
N GLU A 482 32.42 -14.62 -15.53
CA GLU A 482 32.47 -16.01 -15.05
C GLU A 482 33.89 -16.49 -14.74
N ASP A 483 34.77 -15.60 -14.29
CA ASP A 483 36.16 -15.90 -13.97
C ASP A 483 36.37 -16.42 -12.53
N GLY A 484 35.38 -16.21 -11.65
CA GLY A 484 35.34 -16.66 -10.27
C GLY A 484 35.59 -15.58 -9.21
N LEU A 485 35.83 -14.32 -9.61
CA LEU A 485 35.78 -13.15 -8.75
C LEU A 485 34.43 -12.45 -8.91
N ASN A 486 33.99 -11.71 -7.89
CA ASN A 486 32.75 -10.95 -7.99
C ASN A 486 33.04 -9.52 -8.47
N ASP A 487 32.08 -8.89 -9.14
CA ASP A 487 32.24 -7.57 -9.75
C ASP A 487 32.69 -6.48 -8.75
N ALA A 488 32.52 -6.70 -7.44
CA ALA A 488 32.92 -5.75 -6.39
C ALA A 488 34.43 -5.79 -6.07
N ILE A 489 35.09 -6.92 -6.28
CA ILE A 489 36.53 -7.10 -6.00
C ILE A 489 37.36 -7.40 -7.25
N ASP A 490 36.71 -7.69 -8.36
CA ASP A 490 37.34 -7.94 -9.65
C ASP A 490 37.80 -6.60 -10.26
N PRO A 491 39.11 -6.41 -10.52
CA PRO A 491 39.62 -5.21 -11.18
C PRO A 491 39.15 -5.10 -12.64
N CYS A 492 38.77 -6.21 -13.27
CA CYS A 492 38.34 -6.32 -14.66
C CYS A 492 37.01 -7.10 -14.86
N PRO A 493 35.86 -6.66 -14.31
CA PRO A 493 34.59 -7.42 -14.25
C PRO A 493 33.94 -7.86 -15.57
N PHE A 494 34.53 -7.53 -16.71
CA PHE A 494 33.96 -7.78 -18.03
C PHE A 494 34.97 -8.40 -19.01
N SER A 495 36.15 -8.78 -18.53
CA SER A 495 37.25 -9.26 -19.36
C SER A 495 37.10 -10.77 -19.61
N GLN A 496 38.13 -11.49 -20.07
CA GLN A 496 38.09 -12.95 -20.11
C GLN A 496 39.43 -13.48 -19.63
N SER A 497 39.47 -14.30 -18.59
CA SER A 497 40.71 -14.81 -17.95
C SER A 497 41.50 -15.87 -18.77
N SER A 498 41.57 -15.73 -20.09
CA SER A 498 42.18 -16.75 -20.96
C SER A 498 43.72 -16.73 -20.95
N GLN A 499 44.32 -15.61 -20.58
CA GLN A 499 45.75 -15.34 -20.39
C GLN A 499 45.88 -14.32 -19.26
N ASP A 500 46.01 -14.81 -18.04
CA ASP A 500 46.02 -14.04 -16.80
C ASP A 500 47.25 -14.55 -16.01
N HIS A 501 48.29 -13.73 -15.90
CA HIS A 501 49.61 -14.11 -15.36
C HIS A 501 49.60 -14.24 -13.84
N ASP A 502 48.94 -13.33 -13.12
CA ASP A 502 48.91 -13.28 -11.66
C ASP A 502 47.65 -13.92 -11.02
N SER A 503 46.64 -14.21 -11.84
CA SER A 503 45.34 -14.78 -11.48
C SER A 503 44.42 -13.85 -10.69
N ASP A 504 44.47 -12.54 -10.94
CA ASP A 504 43.59 -11.54 -10.30
C ASP A 504 42.28 -11.23 -11.05
N GLY A 505 42.04 -11.89 -12.19
CA GLY A 505 40.82 -11.77 -12.99
C GLY A 505 40.96 -10.91 -14.25
N CYS A 506 42.06 -10.19 -14.40
CA CYS A 506 42.36 -9.44 -15.61
C CYS A 506 43.08 -10.29 -16.68
N GLU A 507 42.75 -10.08 -17.96
CA GLU A 507 43.60 -10.60 -19.05
C GLU A 507 44.81 -9.66 -19.24
N ASP A 508 46.00 -10.22 -19.45
CA ASP A 508 47.27 -9.49 -19.66
C ASP A 508 47.22 -8.37 -20.73
N GLU A 509 46.22 -8.33 -21.63
CA GLU A 509 46.08 -7.25 -22.62
C GLU A 509 45.36 -6.01 -22.07
N VAL A 510 44.65 -6.15 -20.95
CA VAL A 510 43.85 -5.10 -20.30
C VAL A 510 44.27 -4.82 -18.86
N ASP A 511 45.05 -5.71 -18.26
CA ASP A 511 45.79 -5.48 -17.02
C ASP A 511 46.94 -4.48 -17.24
N MET A 512 47.26 -3.69 -16.22
CA MET A 512 48.35 -2.71 -16.23
C MET A 512 49.49 -3.08 -15.27
N ASP A 513 49.33 -4.15 -14.49
CA ASP A 513 50.30 -4.68 -13.53
C ASP A 513 50.17 -6.21 -13.55
N ASP A 514 50.72 -6.82 -14.61
CA ASP A 514 50.50 -8.22 -14.98
C ASP A 514 50.97 -9.24 -13.90
N ASP A 515 51.82 -8.85 -12.95
CA ASP A 515 52.26 -9.69 -11.82
C ASP A 515 51.89 -9.16 -10.42
N ASN A 516 51.24 -7.99 -10.35
CA ASN A 516 50.56 -7.41 -9.20
C ASN A 516 51.51 -7.24 -8.00
N ASP A 517 52.75 -6.86 -8.31
CA ASP A 517 53.78 -6.54 -7.34
C ASP A 517 53.72 -5.07 -6.88
N GLY A 518 52.91 -4.25 -7.55
CA GLY A 518 52.70 -2.83 -7.28
C GLY A 518 53.39 -1.89 -8.26
N HIS A 519 54.10 -2.40 -9.28
CA HIS A 519 54.72 -1.63 -10.34
C HIS A 519 53.96 -1.83 -11.67
N LEU A 520 53.62 -0.73 -12.36
CA LEU A 520 52.92 -0.83 -13.64
C LEU A 520 53.84 -1.38 -14.73
N ASP A 521 53.32 -2.18 -15.65
CA ASP A 521 54.06 -2.80 -16.77
C ASP A 521 54.95 -1.85 -17.58
N ASP A 522 54.54 -0.59 -17.74
CA ASP A 522 55.28 0.43 -18.50
C ASP A 522 56.46 1.04 -17.69
N GLU A 523 56.48 0.82 -16.38
CA GLU A 523 57.45 1.31 -15.38
C GLU A 523 58.26 0.18 -14.71
N ASP A 524 58.02 -1.08 -15.10
CA ASP A 524 58.67 -2.28 -14.59
C ASP A 524 59.60 -2.92 -15.65
N ASN A 525 60.82 -3.27 -15.25
CA ASN A 525 61.78 -4.00 -16.08
C ASN A 525 61.51 -5.52 -16.14
N CYS A 526 60.65 -6.03 -15.26
CA CYS A 526 60.16 -7.40 -15.18
C CYS A 526 58.63 -7.56 -15.22
N PRO A 527 57.87 -7.03 -16.22
CA PRO A 527 56.40 -6.97 -16.20
C PRO A 527 55.62 -8.30 -16.10
N LYS A 528 56.31 -9.45 -16.05
CA LYS A 528 55.70 -10.78 -15.86
C LYS A 528 56.60 -11.61 -14.94
N GLY A 529 57.13 -10.98 -13.91
CA GLY A 529 58.07 -11.51 -12.94
C GLY A 529 57.40 -12.35 -11.86
N LEU A 530 57.94 -12.29 -10.65
CA LEU A 530 57.44 -12.99 -9.49
C LEU A 530 56.17 -12.36 -8.94
N ILE A 531 55.05 -13.05 -9.18
CA ILE A 531 53.71 -12.66 -8.71
C ILE A 531 53.65 -12.21 -7.24
N GLY A 532 53.11 -11.01 -7.04
CA GLY A 532 52.78 -10.38 -5.77
C GLY A 532 53.89 -9.51 -5.19
N PRO A 533 53.55 -8.61 -4.23
CA PRO A 533 54.49 -7.62 -3.72
C PRO A 533 55.67 -8.29 -3.05
N HIS A 534 56.84 -8.03 -3.59
CA HIS A 534 58.11 -8.48 -3.05
C HIS A 534 58.88 -7.28 -2.49
N SER A 535 59.92 -7.57 -1.69
CA SER A 535 60.61 -6.55 -0.87
C SER A 535 62.13 -6.60 -1.03
N ALA A 536 62.58 -7.40 -1.99
CA ALA A 536 63.96 -7.57 -2.35
C ALA A 536 64.06 -7.20 -3.82
N ASP A 537 63.95 -5.91 -4.03
CA ASP A 537 64.25 -5.14 -5.22
C ASP A 537 65.28 -4.12 -4.71
N LEU A 538 66.53 -4.29 -5.09
CA LEU A 538 67.65 -3.58 -4.50
C LEU A 538 67.92 -2.24 -5.21
N ASP A 539 67.48 -2.07 -6.46
CA ASP A 539 67.62 -0.85 -7.25
C ASP A 539 66.28 -0.13 -7.57
N ASP A 540 65.16 -0.64 -7.04
CA ASP A 540 63.80 -0.10 -7.17
C ASP A 540 63.31 -0.04 -8.63
N ASP A 541 63.73 -0.98 -9.49
CA ASP A 541 63.37 -1.03 -10.92
C ASP A 541 62.12 -1.87 -11.25
N GLY A 542 61.49 -2.45 -10.22
CA GLY A 542 60.33 -3.34 -10.33
C GLY A 542 60.71 -4.84 -10.38
N CYS A 543 61.98 -5.20 -10.56
CA CYS A 543 62.41 -6.58 -10.57
C CYS A 543 62.83 -7.09 -9.18
N HIS A 544 62.41 -8.30 -8.82
CA HIS A 544 63.01 -8.99 -7.66
C HIS A 544 64.48 -9.37 -7.96
N ASP A 545 65.40 -9.17 -7.00
CA ASP A 545 66.82 -9.62 -7.02
C ASP A 545 67.09 -11.04 -7.56
N LEU A 546 66.11 -11.96 -7.48
CA LEU A 546 66.28 -13.36 -7.89
C LEU A 546 66.13 -13.58 -9.40
N GLU A 547 65.47 -12.64 -10.08
CA GLU A 547 65.23 -12.65 -11.52
C GLU A 547 65.86 -11.45 -12.24
N ASP A 548 66.25 -10.43 -11.48
CA ASP A 548 67.04 -9.31 -11.93
C ASP A 548 68.46 -9.74 -12.40
N VAL A 549 68.87 -9.15 -13.51
CA VAL A 549 70.15 -9.38 -14.19
C VAL A 549 71.21 -8.35 -13.83
N ASP A 550 70.84 -7.29 -13.10
CA ASP A 550 71.66 -6.15 -12.66
C ASP A 550 71.26 -5.73 -11.24
N GLU A 551 71.50 -6.63 -10.26
CA GLU A 551 70.87 -6.62 -8.92
C GLU A 551 70.98 -5.29 -8.15
N ASP A 552 71.94 -4.41 -8.45
CA ASP A 552 72.10 -3.12 -7.78
C ASP A 552 72.01 -1.90 -8.71
N GLY A 553 71.60 -2.11 -9.96
CA GLY A 553 71.26 -1.07 -10.92
C GLY A 553 72.42 -0.17 -11.35
N ASP A 554 73.66 -0.58 -11.10
CA ASP A 554 74.84 0.26 -11.31
C ASP A 554 75.29 0.35 -12.79
N GLY A 555 74.70 -0.49 -13.64
CA GLY A 555 74.98 -0.61 -15.07
C GLY A 555 76.00 -1.69 -15.45
N LEU A 556 76.43 -2.53 -14.50
CA LEU A 556 77.25 -3.72 -14.70
C LEU A 556 76.51 -4.98 -14.23
N SER A 557 75.95 -5.74 -15.18
CA SER A 557 75.31 -7.03 -14.83
C SER A 557 76.14 -7.88 -13.87
N ASN A 558 75.50 -8.70 -13.03
CA ASN A 558 76.12 -9.53 -11.98
C ASN A 558 77.31 -10.40 -12.50
N SER A 559 77.36 -10.64 -13.81
CA SER A 559 78.45 -11.36 -14.50
C SER A 559 79.70 -10.51 -14.85
N GLN A 560 79.56 -9.20 -14.97
CA GLN A 560 80.61 -8.21 -15.26
C GLN A 560 81.40 -7.84 -14.00
N GLU A 561 80.72 -7.71 -12.88
CA GLU A 561 81.32 -7.35 -11.59
C GLU A 561 82.24 -8.44 -11.05
N ASP A 562 81.84 -9.71 -11.12
CA ASP A 562 82.70 -10.88 -10.80
C ASP A 562 83.99 -10.87 -11.64
N ALA A 563 84.01 -10.20 -12.80
CA ALA A 563 85.18 -10.08 -13.66
C ALA A 563 86.15 -8.95 -13.27
N ILE A 564 85.68 -7.84 -12.71
CA ILE A 564 86.51 -6.70 -12.25
C ILE A 564 86.81 -6.75 -10.74
N GLY A 565 86.06 -7.55 -10.00
CA GLY A 565 86.29 -7.84 -8.58
C GLY A 565 85.40 -7.04 -7.61
N THR A 566 84.37 -6.39 -8.14
CA THR A 566 83.31 -5.66 -7.44
C THR A 566 82.20 -6.62 -6.98
N ASP A 567 81.31 -6.20 -6.06
CA ASP A 567 80.31 -7.02 -5.37
C ASP A 567 78.90 -6.81 -5.98
N PRO A 568 78.28 -7.85 -6.60
CA PRO A 568 77.01 -7.77 -7.34
C PRO A 568 75.72 -7.41 -6.60
N ARG A 569 75.83 -6.85 -5.41
CA ARG A 569 74.73 -6.47 -4.53
C ARG A 569 75.06 -5.18 -3.80
N ASP A 570 76.09 -4.51 -4.27
CA ASP A 570 76.65 -3.32 -3.67
C ASP A 570 77.09 -2.46 -4.82
N PRO A 571 76.26 -1.47 -5.20
CA PRO A 571 76.51 -0.70 -6.41
C PRO A 571 77.83 0.07 -6.33
N ASP A 572 78.48 0.14 -5.15
CA ASP A 572 79.73 0.84 -4.86
C ASP A 572 80.63 -0.02 -3.95
N SER A 573 81.44 -0.89 -4.57
CA SER A 573 82.18 -1.95 -3.87
C SER A 573 83.29 -1.52 -2.91
N ASP A 574 83.78 -0.29 -3.03
CA ASP A 574 84.79 0.23 -2.12
C ASP A 574 84.25 1.24 -1.10
N ASP A 575 82.95 1.48 -1.14
CA ASP A 575 82.18 2.36 -0.25
C ASP A 575 82.58 3.86 -0.40
N ASP A 576 82.95 4.31 -1.61
CA ASP A 576 83.34 5.71 -1.87
C ASP A 576 82.29 6.58 -2.58
N LEU A 577 81.14 5.96 -2.82
CA LEU A 577 79.87 6.50 -3.29
C LEU A 577 79.82 6.77 -4.79
N VAL A 578 80.78 6.27 -5.56
CA VAL A 578 80.68 6.22 -7.02
C VAL A 578 80.47 4.79 -7.48
N VAL A 579 79.34 4.58 -8.13
CA VAL A 579 78.94 3.23 -8.46
C VAL A 579 79.90 2.57 -9.46
N ASP A 580 80.13 1.27 -9.32
CA ASP A 580 81.24 0.57 -9.97
C ASP A 580 81.17 0.68 -11.51
N GLY A 581 79.97 0.68 -12.08
CA GLY A 581 79.72 0.92 -13.50
C GLY A 581 80.11 2.30 -14.03
N GLN A 582 80.31 3.28 -13.13
CA GLN A 582 80.65 4.67 -13.42
C GLN A 582 82.00 5.12 -12.82
N ASP A 583 82.58 4.35 -11.90
CA ASP A 583 83.86 4.64 -11.25
C ASP A 583 85.08 4.29 -12.13
N ALA A 584 86.05 5.21 -12.20
CA ALA A 584 87.33 4.99 -12.87
C ALA A 584 88.32 4.14 -12.03
N PHE A 585 88.12 4.06 -10.71
CA PHE A 585 88.92 3.35 -9.72
C PHE A 585 88.07 2.63 -8.63
N PRO A 586 87.19 1.67 -9.02
CA PRO A 586 86.17 0.99 -8.17
C PRO A 586 86.68 0.08 -7.03
N LEU A 587 87.92 0.25 -6.58
CA LEU A 587 88.54 -0.51 -5.49
C LEU A 587 89.48 0.34 -4.61
N ASP A 588 89.62 1.65 -4.89
CA ASP A 588 90.37 2.60 -4.08
C ASP A 588 89.43 3.69 -3.51
N PRO A 589 88.96 3.51 -2.26
CA PRO A 589 87.84 4.28 -1.73
C PRO A 589 88.19 5.71 -1.29
N LEU A 590 89.34 6.17 -1.75
CA LEU A 590 89.81 7.52 -1.57
C LEU A 590 89.95 8.20 -2.91
N GLU A 591 89.60 7.63 -4.06
CA GLU A 591 89.86 8.22 -5.39
C GLU A 591 88.96 7.65 -6.51
N TRP A 592 87.67 8.01 -6.57
CA TRP A 592 86.69 7.53 -7.57
C TRP A 592 86.70 8.25 -8.95
N ALA A 593 87.27 9.44 -9.02
CA ALA A 593 87.30 10.23 -10.24
C ALA A 593 88.70 10.80 -10.48
N ASP A 594 89.06 10.86 -11.77
CA ASP A 594 90.23 11.58 -12.29
C ASP A 594 89.67 12.54 -13.33
N SER A 595 89.02 13.57 -12.81
CA SER A 595 87.97 14.25 -13.55
C SER A 595 88.51 15.17 -14.66
N ASP A 596 89.78 15.53 -14.62
CA ASP A 596 90.48 16.26 -15.69
C ASP A 596 91.53 15.40 -16.43
N GLY A 597 91.73 14.15 -15.97
CA GLY A 597 92.61 13.15 -16.56
C GLY A 597 94.11 13.41 -16.32
N ASP A 598 94.46 14.21 -15.31
CA ASP A 598 95.84 14.59 -15.01
C ASP A 598 96.60 13.56 -14.15
N GLY A 599 95.86 12.61 -13.56
CA GLY A 599 96.37 11.48 -12.80
C GLY A 599 96.68 11.75 -11.33
N CYS A 600 96.25 12.88 -10.77
CA CYS A 600 95.95 13.02 -9.35
C CYS A 600 94.49 12.60 -9.15
N GLY A 601 94.26 11.68 -8.22
CA GLY A 601 92.88 11.37 -7.85
C GLY A 601 92.32 12.58 -7.12
N ASP A 602 91.04 12.83 -7.38
CA ASP A 602 90.41 14.07 -7.00
C ASP A 602 90.51 14.38 -5.49
N ASN A 603 90.65 13.40 -4.59
CA ASN A 603 90.52 13.63 -3.15
C ASN A 603 91.80 14.04 -2.41
N SER A 604 92.95 13.89 -3.05
CA SER A 604 94.22 14.37 -2.51
C SER A 604 94.73 15.66 -3.14
N ASP A 605 93.97 16.18 -4.11
CA ASP A 605 94.16 17.51 -4.69
C ASP A 605 93.30 18.55 -3.95
N ALA A 606 93.82 19.78 -3.75
CA ALA A 606 92.99 20.86 -3.24
C ALA A 606 92.13 21.50 -4.35
N PHE A 607 92.46 21.28 -5.65
CA PHE A 607 91.64 21.67 -6.82
C PHE A 607 91.53 20.53 -7.86
N PRO A 608 90.71 19.51 -7.56
CA PRO A 608 90.65 18.20 -8.23
C PRO A 608 90.20 18.11 -9.69
N LEU A 609 89.61 19.17 -10.22
CA LEU A 609 88.93 19.21 -11.53
C LEU A 609 89.53 20.28 -12.44
N ASP A 610 90.57 20.94 -11.96
CA ASP A 610 91.22 22.04 -12.62
C ASP A 610 92.67 21.63 -12.84
N ASP A 611 92.96 21.27 -14.10
CA ASP A 611 94.29 20.81 -14.54
C ASP A 611 95.42 21.84 -14.28
N SER A 612 95.10 22.97 -13.62
CA SER A 612 95.93 24.13 -13.37
C SER A 612 96.12 24.59 -11.90
N GLU A 613 95.43 24.05 -10.88
CA GLU A 613 95.44 24.58 -9.49
C GLU A 613 95.63 23.50 -8.38
N CYS A 614 96.20 23.85 -7.20
CA CYS A 614 96.37 22.92 -6.05
C CYS A 614 96.40 23.56 -4.58
N LEU A 615 96.25 24.90 -4.29
CA LEU A 615 96.43 25.54 -2.91
C LEU A 615 95.61 26.84 -2.54
N ASP A 616 95.48 27.22 -1.24
CA ASP A 616 94.55 28.23 -0.56
C ASP A 616 95.20 29.21 0.51
N SER A 617 94.79 30.52 0.62
CA SER A 617 95.49 31.63 1.34
C SER A 617 95.02 32.12 2.72
N ASP A 618 93.72 32.25 3.03
CA ASP A 618 93.30 32.52 4.42
C ASP A 618 93.14 31.23 5.24
N GLU A 619 93.64 30.14 4.64
CA GLU A 619 93.74 28.79 5.17
C GLU A 619 92.34 28.25 5.49
N ASP A 620 91.35 28.60 4.66
CA ASP A 620 89.95 28.25 4.83
C ASP A 620 89.48 27.10 3.90
N GLY A 621 90.27 26.77 2.90
CA GLY A 621 90.10 25.64 1.99
C GLY A 621 89.91 26.00 0.53
N PHE A 622 89.70 27.27 0.16
CA PHE A 622 89.43 27.67 -1.23
C PHE A 622 90.63 28.38 -1.87
N GLY A 623 90.92 27.96 -3.10
CA GLY A 623 92.07 28.45 -3.84
C GLY A 623 91.80 29.90 -4.16
N ASP A 624 92.80 30.75 -3.93
CA ASP A 624 92.69 32.20 -4.00
C ASP A 624 92.05 32.75 -5.30
N ASN A 625 91.99 31.91 -6.33
CA ASN A 625 91.48 32.14 -7.66
C ASN A 625 89.96 31.88 -7.81
N ILE A 626 89.32 31.08 -6.96
CA ILE A 626 87.87 30.77 -7.01
C ILE A 626 87.08 31.27 -5.79
N ASP A 627 87.75 31.53 -4.67
CA ASP A 627 87.15 32.09 -3.46
C ASP A 627 86.48 33.47 -3.71
N VAL A 628 85.17 33.56 -3.42
CA VAL A 628 84.31 34.73 -3.62
C VAL A 628 84.47 35.75 -2.48
N PHE A 629 84.88 35.29 -1.29
CA PHE A 629 85.06 36.08 -0.08
C PHE A 629 86.48 35.93 0.55
N PRO A 630 87.56 36.19 -0.19
CA PRO A 630 88.94 35.73 0.11
C PRO A 630 89.70 36.46 1.21
N ASN A 631 88.99 37.06 2.16
CA ASN A 631 89.56 37.64 3.37
C ASN A 631 88.68 37.39 4.61
N ASP A 632 87.58 36.65 4.45
CA ASP A 632 86.75 36.22 5.55
C ASP A 632 86.95 34.72 5.70
N VAL A 633 87.89 34.32 6.55
CA VAL A 633 88.18 32.93 6.92
C VAL A 633 86.96 32.09 7.38
N SER A 634 85.78 32.71 7.51
CA SER A 634 84.52 32.03 7.78
C SER A 634 83.52 32.03 6.64
N GLU A 635 83.82 32.55 5.45
CA GLU A 635 82.96 32.58 4.25
C GLU A 635 83.86 32.65 3.01
N TRP A 636 83.72 31.72 2.05
CA TRP A 636 84.57 31.63 0.85
C TRP A 636 83.77 31.40 -0.45
N LEU A 637 82.49 31.06 -0.34
CA LEU A 637 81.58 30.80 -1.45
C LEU A 637 80.25 31.52 -1.21
N ASP A 638 79.58 31.86 -2.31
CA ASP A 638 78.24 32.47 -2.40
C ASP A 638 77.53 31.71 -3.52
N SER A 639 77.10 30.50 -3.23
CA SER A 639 76.80 29.52 -4.28
C SER A 639 75.57 29.88 -5.11
N ASP A 640 74.63 30.65 -4.55
CA ASP A 640 73.45 31.15 -5.25
C ASP A 640 73.48 32.65 -5.60
N GLY A 641 74.43 33.41 -5.04
CA GLY A 641 74.64 34.82 -5.33
C GLY A 641 73.61 35.76 -4.72
N ASP A 642 72.86 35.36 -3.70
CA ASP A 642 71.89 36.19 -3.00
C ASP A 642 72.52 37.19 -2.00
N GLY A 643 73.79 36.95 -1.67
CA GLY A 643 74.63 37.81 -0.84
C GLY A 643 74.76 37.39 0.63
N PHE A 644 74.28 36.21 1.02
CA PHE A 644 74.68 35.53 2.25
C PHE A 644 75.77 34.49 1.92
N GLY A 645 76.86 34.48 2.70
CA GLY A 645 77.91 33.48 2.51
C GLY A 645 77.46 32.11 3.01
N ASP A 646 77.88 31.07 2.31
CA ASP A 646 77.40 29.70 2.51
C ASP A 646 77.52 29.18 3.97
N ASN A 647 78.43 29.69 4.79
CA ASN A 647 78.60 29.20 6.17
C ASN A 647 77.64 29.83 7.18
N ARG A 648 76.98 30.92 6.79
CA ARG A 648 75.92 31.58 7.56
C ARG A 648 74.55 31.48 6.92
N ASP A 649 74.51 30.97 5.69
CA ASP A 649 73.32 30.64 4.95
C ASP A 649 72.83 29.23 5.33
N ALA A 650 71.54 29.10 5.60
CA ALA A 650 70.92 27.82 5.90
C ALA A 650 70.53 27.04 4.64
N CYS A 651 70.40 27.70 3.49
CA CYS A 651 70.31 27.07 2.18
C CYS A 651 71.30 27.75 1.20
N PRO A 652 72.61 27.51 1.39
CA PRO A 652 73.69 28.14 0.62
C PRO A 652 73.61 28.10 -0.90
N ASN A 653 72.81 27.19 -1.45
CA ASN A 653 72.73 26.89 -2.88
C ASN A 653 71.41 27.33 -3.52
N GLU A 654 70.49 27.90 -2.74
CA GLU A 654 69.17 28.29 -3.23
C GLU A 654 68.86 29.72 -2.83
N SER A 655 68.92 30.63 -3.81
CA SER A 655 68.82 32.06 -3.53
C SER A 655 67.55 32.39 -2.73
N GLY A 656 67.75 32.92 -1.54
CA GLY A 656 66.74 32.98 -0.52
C GLY A 656 66.81 34.24 0.32
N TYR A 657 65.69 34.60 0.94
CA TYR A 657 65.64 35.77 1.82
C TYR A 657 64.90 35.48 3.13
N SER A 658 64.63 34.21 3.43
CA SER A 658 64.03 33.76 4.68
C SER A 658 64.86 34.23 5.88
N TYR A 659 64.18 34.36 7.02
CA TYR A 659 64.82 34.70 8.29
C TYR A 659 65.02 33.47 9.18
N ILE A 660 64.21 32.43 9.01
CA ILE A 660 64.19 31.24 9.85
C ILE A 660 63.99 29.97 9.00
N PRO A 661 65.03 29.13 8.86
CA PRO A 661 66.45 29.46 9.03
C PRO A 661 66.91 30.43 7.93
N GLN A 662 67.94 31.25 8.22
CA GLN A 662 68.30 32.41 7.39
C GLN A 662 68.95 32.03 6.04
N GLY A 663 68.52 32.66 4.94
CA GLY A 663 69.17 32.52 3.62
C GLY A 663 68.54 31.48 2.68
N CYS A 664 67.50 30.79 3.13
CA CYS A 664 66.73 29.85 2.32
C CYS A 664 65.61 30.50 1.48
N PRO A 665 65.15 29.82 0.41
CA PRO A 665 63.95 30.20 -0.31
C PRO A 665 62.75 30.27 0.65
N ASP A 666 62.04 31.37 0.51
CA ASP A 666 60.80 31.69 1.22
C ASP A 666 59.84 32.15 0.13
N ARG A 667 59.06 31.20 -0.36
CA ARG A 667 58.33 31.33 -1.62
C ARG A 667 57.12 32.26 -1.48
N ASP A 668 56.52 32.38 -0.30
CA ASP A 668 55.39 33.25 -0.04
C ASP A 668 55.73 34.53 0.75
N GLY A 669 56.91 34.57 1.36
CA GLY A 669 57.53 35.76 1.96
C GLY A 669 57.15 36.00 3.42
N ASP A 670 56.69 34.99 4.16
CA ASP A 670 56.26 35.12 5.56
C ASP A 670 57.43 35.16 6.56
N GLY A 671 58.63 34.77 6.12
CA GLY A 671 59.89 34.77 6.84
C GLY A 671 60.37 33.39 7.31
N PHE A 672 59.58 32.34 7.16
CA PHE A 672 59.99 30.95 7.31
C PHE A 672 60.45 30.39 5.95
N ALA A 673 61.47 29.52 5.98
CA ALA A 673 61.93 28.90 4.76
C ALA A 673 61.01 27.74 4.36
N ASP A 674 60.84 27.52 3.06
CA ASP A 674 60.07 26.40 2.48
C ASP A 674 60.40 25.04 3.12
N ILE A 675 61.62 24.87 3.66
CA ILE A 675 62.13 23.63 4.26
C ILE A 675 61.68 23.36 5.70
N VAL A 676 61.27 24.40 6.43
CA VAL A 676 60.76 24.30 7.81
C VAL A 676 59.31 24.75 7.92
N ASP A 677 58.80 25.27 6.82
CA ASP A 677 57.44 25.69 6.61
C ASP A 677 56.63 24.50 6.09
N LEU A 678 55.62 24.05 6.85
CA LEU A 678 54.74 22.97 6.41
C LEU A 678 53.74 23.43 5.34
N PHE A 679 53.62 24.74 5.11
CA PHE A 679 52.78 25.37 4.08
C PHE A 679 53.56 26.39 3.22
N PRO A 680 54.57 25.97 2.43
CA PRO A 680 55.49 26.87 1.69
C PRO A 680 54.88 27.77 0.61
N ASN A 681 53.56 27.83 0.46
CA ASN A 681 52.89 28.70 -0.50
C ASN A 681 51.79 29.56 0.16
N ASP A 682 51.59 29.47 1.47
CA ASP A 682 50.58 30.22 2.23
C ASP A 682 51.25 31.16 3.25
N PRO A 683 51.34 32.47 2.97
CA PRO A 683 52.09 33.39 3.82
C PRO A 683 51.43 33.70 5.18
N GLU A 684 50.34 33.02 5.52
CA GLU A 684 49.64 33.13 6.80
C GLU A 684 49.85 31.91 7.72
N ASP A 685 50.47 30.82 7.25
CA ASP A 685 50.62 29.55 7.99
C ASP A 685 51.98 28.89 7.75
N TRP A 686 52.62 28.34 8.78
CA TRP A 686 53.96 27.73 8.66
C TRP A 686 54.17 26.42 9.45
N ALA A 687 53.16 25.97 10.21
CA ALA A 687 53.23 24.80 11.08
C ALA A 687 51.88 24.07 11.12
N ASP A 688 51.91 22.76 11.34
CA ASP A 688 50.78 21.84 11.49
C ASP A 688 51.16 20.88 12.63
N MET A 689 50.54 21.05 13.79
CA MET A 689 50.94 20.36 15.02
C MET A 689 50.33 18.95 15.15
N ASP A 690 49.26 18.63 14.45
CA ASP A 690 48.60 17.33 14.51
C ASP A 690 48.67 16.51 13.21
N ASN A 691 49.20 17.09 12.13
CA ASN A 691 49.44 16.53 10.82
C ASN A 691 48.17 16.26 9.99
N ASP A 692 47.13 17.10 10.09
CA ASP A 692 45.93 16.99 9.25
C ASP A 692 45.99 17.76 7.92
N SER A 693 47.14 18.38 7.64
CA SER A 693 47.39 19.20 6.46
C SER A 693 46.66 20.55 6.44
N VAL A 694 46.19 21.04 7.59
CA VAL A 694 45.69 22.40 7.80
C VAL A 694 46.62 23.17 8.75
N GLY A 695 46.91 24.43 8.42
CA GLY A 695 47.89 25.22 9.19
C GLY A 695 47.39 25.69 10.55
N ASP A 696 48.27 25.64 11.57
CA ASP A 696 47.99 25.99 12.96
C ASP A 696 47.34 27.38 13.15
N ASN A 697 47.58 28.36 12.26
CA ASN A 697 47.01 29.71 12.42
C ASN A 697 45.61 29.86 11.82
N ARG A 698 45.24 29.01 10.84
CA ARG A 698 43.87 28.94 10.26
C ARG A 698 43.01 27.85 10.89
N ASP A 699 43.65 26.86 11.49
CA ASP A 699 43.01 25.76 12.18
C ASP A 699 42.44 26.20 13.54
N LEU A 700 41.15 25.91 13.76
CA LEU A 700 40.47 26.17 15.03
C LEU A 700 40.75 25.11 16.11
N PHE A 701 41.22 23.91 15.72
CA PHE A 701 41.62 22.82 16.61
C PHE A 701 43.02 22.24 16.29
N PRO A 702 44.13 23.01 16.45
CA PRO A 702 45.49 22.62 16.04
C PRO A 702 46.15 21.42 16.75
N THR A 703 45.40 20.64 17.52
CA THR A 703 45.90 19.45 18.23
C THR A 703 45.07 18.19 17.90
N ASP A 704 44.03 18.34 17.10
CA ASP A 704 43.08 17.30 16.76
C ASP A 704 43.06 17.10 15.23
N PRO A 705 43.76 16.08 14.73
CA PRO A 705 43.97 15.93 13.29
C PRO A 705 42.75 15.46 12.50
N THR A 706 41.59 15.46 13.16
CA THR A 706 40.31 15.07 12.58
C THR A 706 39.38 16.26 12.40
N ASP A 707 39.71 17.45 12.89
CA ASP A 707 38.84 18.63 12.88
C ASP A 707 39.65 19.91 12.72
N TRP A 708 39.33 20.73 11.73
CA TRP A 708 40.06 21.98 11.47
C TRP A 708 39.18 23.23 11.38
N ALA A 709 37.85 23.06 11.40
CA ALA A 709 36.87 24.12 11.21
C ALA A 709 35.68 23.95 12.17
N ASP A 710 35.06 25.05 12.54
CA ASP A 710 33.85 25.13 13.37
C ASP A 710 32.97 26.26 12.80
N ARG A 711 32.01 25.86 11.96
CA ARG A 711 31.23 26.76 11.11
C ARG A 711 30.24 27.60 11.91
N ASP A 712 29.65 27.04 12.96
CA ASP A 712 28.59 27.69 13.74
C ASP A 712 29.07 28.19 15.11
N ASN A 713 30.35 27.95 15.45
CA ASN A 713 31.08 28.38 16.65
C ASN A 713 30.56 27.75 17.94
N ASP A 714 30.20 26.47 17.90
CA ASP A 714 29.72 25.71 19.06
C ASP A 714 30.82 24.94 19.82
N SER A 715 32.06 25.00 19.31
CA SER A 715 33.27 24.32 19.79
C SER A 715 33.38 22.81 19.55
N TYR A 716 32.46 22.23 18.78
CA TYR A 716 32.65 20.96 18.08
C TYR A 716 33.17 21.25 16.67
N GLY A 717 34.02 20.36 16.15
CA GLY A 717 34.56 20.56 14.81
C GLY A 717 33.65 19.96 13.74
N ASP A 718 33.59 20.62 12.58
CA ASP A 718 32.70 20.32 11.45
C ASP A 718 32.73 18.83 11.02
N ASN A 719 33.81 18.07 11.26
CA ASN A 719 33.91 16.68 10.82
C ASN A 719 33.41 15.67 11.86
N ARG A 720 33.37 16.03 13.15
CA ARG A 720 32.76 15.20 14.20
C ARG A 720 31.37 15.66 14.61
N ASP A 721 31.01 16.88 14.24
CA ASP A 721 29.69 17.44 14.44
C ASP A 721 28.71 16.85 13.40
N VAL A 722 27.66 16.18 13.88
CA VAL A 722 26.59 15.64 13.00
C VAL A 722 25.73 16.77 12.40
N PHE A 723 25.68 17.93 13.05
CA PHE A 723 24.96 19.12 12.61
C PHE A 723 25.88 20.36 12.49
N PRO A 724 26.84 20.40 11.53
CA PRO A 724 27.86 21.46 11.37
C PRO A 724 27.37 22.87 11.04
N SER A 725 26.09 23.17 11.26
CA SER A 725 25.49 24.47 11.01
C SER A 725 24.46 24.89 12.06
N ASP A 726 24.18 24.04 13.07
CA ASP A 726 23.35 24.39 14.21
C ASP A 726 24.15 24.34 15.51
N ALA A 727 24.56 25.52 16.00
CA ALA A 727 25.37 25.64 17.21
C ALA A 727 24.72 25.16 18.53
N ASN A 728 23.53 24.56 18.48
CA ASN A 728 22.87 23.97 19.63
C ASN A 728 22.81 22.44 19.57
N GLU A 729 23.24 21.81 18.48
CA GLU A 729 23.16 20.36 18.25
C GLU A 729 24.49 19.90 17.63
N TRP A 730 25.10 18.85 18.19
CA TRP A 730 26.41 18.38 17.72
C TRP A 730 26.53 16.85 17.65
N ASN A 731 25.55 16.13 18.20
CA ASN A 731 25.53 14.68 18.29
C ASN A 731 24.12 14.16 18.04
N ASP A 732 24.01 13.02 17.37
CA ASP A 732 22.78 12.28 17.09
C ASP A 732 23.06 10.82 17.47
N THR A 733 22.64 10.44 18.67
CA THR A 733 23.04 9.17 19.28
C THR A 733 22.33 7.96 18.65
N ASP A 734 21.14 8.13 18.09
CA ASP A 734 20.34 7.05 17.51
C ASP A 734 20.15 7.15 15.97
N GLY A 735 20.54 8.28 15.37
CA GLY A 735 20.67 8.46 13.93
C GLY A 735 19.36 8.84 13.23
N ASP A 736 18.38 9.41 13.93
CA ASP A 736 17.09 9.78 13.37
C ASP A 736 17.07 11.16 12.66
N GLY A 737 18.16 11.92 12.78
CA GLY A 737 18.33 13.24 12.19
C GLY A 737 17.84 14.41 13.05
N VAL A 738 17.52 14.19 14.32
CA VAL A 738 17.27 15.22 15.35
C VAL A 738 18.40 15.17 16.37
N GLY A 739 19.05 16.31 16.67
CA GLY A 739 20.17 16.29 17.59
C GLY A 739 19.76 16.02 19.05
N ASP A 740 20.64 15.33 19.79
CA ASP A 740 20.43 14.89 21.19
C ASP A 740 19.93 15.99 22.14
N ASN A 741 20.21 17.26 21.84
CA ASN A 741 19.82 18.40 22.67
C ASN A 741 18.39 18.90 22.41
N ALA A 742 17.84 18.66 21.24
CA ALA A 742 16.45 18.95 20.88
C ALA A 742 15.56 17.71 20.98
N ASP A 743 16.15 16.53 20.89
CA ASP A 743 15.50 15.25 21.02
C ASP A 743 15.09 14.97 22.49
N ALA A 744 13.82 14.62 22.69
CA ALA A 744 13.30 14.18 23.99
C ALA A 744 13.72 12.74 24.35
N PHE A 745 14.03 11.90 23.35
CA PHE A 745 14.47 10.52 23.50
C PHE A 745 15.73 10.19 22.67
N PRO A 746 16.90 10.77 23.00
CA PRO A 746 18.14 10.62 22.23
C PRO A 746 18.75 9.22 22.09
N GLU A 747 18.08 8.15 22.54
CA GLU A 747 18.55 6.76 22.37
C GLU A 747 17.52 5.91 21.62
N ASP A 748 16.43 6.51 21.13
CA ASP A 748 15.32 5.85 20.46
C ASP A 748 14.98 6.57 19.14
N SER A 749 15.56 6.07 18.04
CA SER A 749 15.42 6.67 16.71
C SER A 749 13.99 6.69 16.15
N SER A 750 13.01 6.19 16.91
CA SER A 750 11.60 6.20 16.57
C SER A 750 10.81 7.28 17.30
N GLU A 751 11.42 8.03 18.23
CA GLU A 751 10.75 8.99 19.09
C GLU A 751 11.59 10.26 19.31
N TRP A 752 11.07 11.43 18.94
CA TRP A 752 11.82 12.69 19.05
C TRP A 752 11.05 13.84 19.71
N TYR A 753 9.74 13.67 19.93
CA TYR A 753 8.88 14.65 20.63
C TYR A 753 8.14 13.99 21.79
N ASP A 754 8.01 14.75 22.89
CA ASP A 754 7.13 14.47 24.04
C ASP A 754 6.26 15.73 24.25
N THR A 755 5.10 15.77 23.60
CA THR A 755 4.28 16.99 23.50
C THR A 755 3.71 17.42 24.86
N ASP A 756 3.42 16.49 25.76
CA ASP A 756 2.80 16.79 27.06
C ASP A 756 3.72 16.57 28.28
N GLY A 757 4.90 15.99 28.08
CA GLY A 757 5.99 15.90 29.04
C GLY A 757 5.84 14.74 30.02
N ASP A 758 5.16 13.66 29.65
CA ASP A 758 4.92 12.51 30.53
C ASP A 758 5.99 11.41 30.42
N GLY A 759 6.91 11.54 29.47
CA GLY A 759 8.03 10.64 29.24
C GLY A 759 7.71 9.48 28.29
N CYS A 760 6.63 9.56 27.54
CA CYS A 760 6.31 8.71 26.41
C CYS A 760 6.44 9.51 25.11
N GLY A 761 6.98 8.88 24.06
CA GLY A 761 7.20 9.56 22.79
C GLY A 761 5.92 9.66 21.97
N ASP A 762 5.72 10.79 21.30
CA ASP A 762 4.51 11.11 20.56
C ASP A 762 4.14 10.06 19.48
N ASN A 763 5.09 9.28 18.94
CA ASN A 763 4.82 8.30 17.89
C ASN A 763 4.23 6.99 18.44
N SER A 764 4.59 6.61 19.67
CA SER A 764 4.08 5.43 20.38
C SER A 764 2.98 5.75 21.38
N ASP A 765 2.86 7.01 21.77
CA ASP A 765 1.83 7.49 22.67
C ASP A 765 0.45 7.55 21.98
N VAL A 766 -0.50 6.78 22.52
CA VAL A 766 -1.91 6.78 22.05
C VAL A 766 -2.61 8.10 22.39
N TRP A 767 -2.14 8.82 23.41
CA TRP A 767 -2.65 10.14 23.84
C TRP A 767 -1.55 11.20 23.98
N PRO A 768 -0.94 11.69 22.86
CA PRO A 768 0.18 12.66 22.87
C PRO A 768 -0.09 14.06 23.45
N ASN A 769 -1.25 14.27 24.09
CA ASN A 769 -1.61 15.52 24.74
C ASN A 769 -2.22 15.32 26.14
N ASP A 770 -2.34 14.08 26.63
CA ASP A 770 -2.76 13.77 27.99
C ASP A 770 -1.59 13.21 28.82
N PRO A 771 -0.96 14.04 29.69
CA PRO A 771 0.27 13.66 30.39
C PRO A 771 0.07 12.67 31.55
N ASN A 772 -1.06 11.94 31.54
CA ASN A 772 -1.38 10.91 32.50
C ASN A 772 -1.61 9.54 31.83
N GLU A 773 -1.51 9.42 30.51
CA GLU A 773 -1.83 8.20 29.77
C GLU A 773 -0.94 8.03 28.56
N CYS A 774 -0.09 7.00 28.55
CA CYS A 774 0.79 6.71 27.41
C CYS A 774 0.28 5.60 26.49
N GLY A 775 -0.65 4.76 26.97
CA GLY A 775 -0.89 3.47 26.35
C GLY A 775 -2.22 2.84 26.70
N ASP A 776 -2.70 2.04 25.75
CA ASP A 776 -3.94 1.26 25.81
C ASP A 776 -3.59 -0.17 25.41
N ARG A 777 -3.29 -1.01 26.39
CA ARG A 777 -2.69 -2.31 26.11
C ARG A 777 -3.69 -3.31 25.55
N ASP A 778 -4.96 -3.14 25.85
CA ASP A 778 -6.00 -4.03 25.35
C ASP A 778 -6.83 -3.42 24.20
N TYR A 779 -6.68 -2.11 23.94
CA TYR A 779 -7.30 -1.36 22.85
C TYR A 779 -8.81 -1.14 23.02
N ASP A 780 -9.28 -0.95 24.26
CA ASP A 780 -10.68 -0.65 24.55
C ASP A 780 -11.04 0.85 24.54
N GLY A 781 -10.02 1.71 24.42
CA GLY A 781 -10.13 3.16 24.36
C GLY A 781 -10.09 3.86 25.73
N ILE A 782 -9.81 3.14 26.82
CA ILE A 782 -9.51 3.67 28.15
C ILE A 782 -8.03 3.46 28.43
N GLY A 783 -7.30 4.53 28.79
CA GLY A 783 -5.87 4.42 29.05
C GLY A 783 -5.54 3.55 30.28
N ASP A 784 -4.40 2.85 30.19
CA ASP A 784 -3.91 1.87 31.17
C ASP A 784 -3.89 2.40 32.61
N ASN A 785 -3.70 3.72 32.83
CA ASN A 785 -3.59 4.29 34.19
C ASN A 785 -4.96 4.53 34.85
N VAL A 786 -6.00 4.81 34.05
CA VAL A 786 -7.39 4.95 34.51
C VAL A 786 -8.13 3.61 34.48
N ASP A 787 -7.69 2.68 33.64
CA ASP A 787 -8.28 1.35 33.53
C ASP A 787 -7.98 0.46 34.75
N ALA A 788 -9.04 -0.09 35.36
CA ALA A 788 -8.94 -1.06 36.45
C ALA A 788 -8.50 -2.47 35.98
N PHE A 789 -8.69 -2.83 34.70
CA PHE A 789 -8.23 -4.08 34.09
C PHE A 789 -7.56 -3.88 32.72
N PRO A 790 -6.34 -3.29 32.67
CA PRO A 790 -5.62 -2.91 31.44
C PRO A 790 -5.22 -4.04 30.47
N ASP A 791 -5.66 -5.28 30.70
CA ASP A 791 -5.37 -6.43 29.83
C ASP A 791 -6.67 -7.11 29.35
N ASN A 792 -7.84 -6.51 29.61
CA ASN A 792 -9.15 -7.09 29.36
C ASN A 792 -10.14 -6.06 28.80
N THR A 793 -10.22 -6.05 27.47
CA THR A 793 -11.06 -5.15 26.67
C THR A 793 -12.55 -5.08 27.00
N ALA A 794 -13.03 -6.02 27.82
CA ALA A 794 -14.41 -6.08 28.25
C ALA A 794 -14.66 -5.45 29.62
N GLU A 795 -13.63 -5.03 30.37
CA GLU A 795 -13.74 -4.57 31.75
C GLU A 795 -12.81 -3.40 32.01
N TRP A 796 -13.34 -2.18 32.16
CA TRP A 796 -12.51 -1.00 32.44
C TRP A 796 -12.73 -0.39 33.84
N LEU A 797 -13.75 -0.86 34.56
CA LEU A 797 -14.22 -0.27 35.81
C LEU A 797 -14.51 -1.34 36.86
N ASP A 798 -13.99 -1.15 38.08
CA ASP A 798 -14.31 -1.94 39.29
C ASP A 798 -14.91 -0.99 40.34
N SER A 799 -16.23 -0.84 40.32
CA SER A 799 -16.95 0.17 41.11
C SER A 799 -16.92 -0.12 42.62
N ASP A 800 -16.71 -1.37 43.05
CA ASP A 800 -16.69 -1.74 44.47
C ASP A 800 -15.35 -2.30 44.99
N GLY A 801 -14.37 -2.48 44.10
CA GLY A 801 -12.97 -2.79 44.40
C GLY A 801 -12.76 -4.24 44.80
N ASP A 802 -13.61 -5.15 44.32
CA ASP A 802 -13.54 -6.56 44.69
C ASP A 802 -12.72 -7.43 43.72
N GLY A 803 -12.24 -6.83 42.63
CA GLY A 803 -11.38 -7.43 41.62
C GLY A 803 -12.14 -8.23 40.55
N LEU A 804 -13.45 -8.04 40.41
CA LEU A 804 -14.23 -8.45 39.24
C LEU A 804 -14.77 -7.18 38.57
N GLY A 805 -14.59 -7.04 37.26
CA GLY A 805 -15.05 -5.83 36.58
C GLY A 805 -16.56 -5.73 36.52
N ASP A 806 -17.08 -4.50 36.44
CA ASP A 806 -18.50 -4.17 36.50
C ASP A 806 -19.35 -4.88 35.43
N ASN A 807 -18.77 -5.26 34.28
CA ASN A 807 -19.51 -5.95 33.22
C ASN A 807 -19.64 -7.47 33.50
N ALA A 808 -18.71 -8.06 34.25
CA ALA A 808 -18.75 -9.45 34.70
C ALA A 808 -19.38 -9.61 36.09
N ASP A 809 -19.43 -8.55 36.89
CA ASP A 809 -20.04 -8.56 38.21
C ASP A 809 -21.56 -8.43 38.13
N GLN A 810 -22.28 -9.42 38.66
CA GLN A 810 -23.74 -9.37 38.74
C GLN A 810 -24.22 -8.33 39.78
N TYR A 811 -23.37 -7.92 40.73
CA TYR A 811 -23.67 -6.87 41.71
C TYR A 811 -22.52 -5.85 41.84
N PRO A 812 -22.31 -4.96 40.83
CA PRO A 812 -21.15 -4.05 40.70
C PRO A 812 -20.95 -2.97 41.80
N THR A 813 -21.69 -3.03 42.89
CA THR A 813 -21.62 -2.03 43.97
C THR A 813 -21.56 -2.67 45.36
N ASP A 814 -21.44 -4.00 45.45
CA ASP A 814 -21.34 -4.77 46.68
C ASP A 814 -20.19 -5.79 46.59
N ALA A 815 -19.03 -5.36 47.10
CA ALA A 815 -17.75 -6.08 47.05
C ALA A 815 -17.69 -7.48 47.70
N LYS A 816 -18.83 -8.02 48.13
CA LYS A 816 -18.98 -9.37 48.67
C LYS A 816 -19.87 -10.24 47.79
N ALA A 817 -20.49 -9.71 46.75
CA ALA A 817 -21.56 -10.33 45.99
C ALA A 817 -21.20 -10.39 44.50
N LYS A 818 -20.38 -11.37 44.10
CA LYS A 818 -19.91 -11.49 42.70
C LYS A 818 -20.85 -12.27 41.79
N TYR A 819 -21.46 -13.33 42.34
CA TYR A 819 -22.16 -14.37 41.58
C TYR A 819 -23.49 -14.71 42.24
N ASP A 820 -24.44 -15.15 41.42
CA ASP A 820 -25.73 -15.73 41.80
C ASP A 820 -25.88 -17.04 41.01
N SER A 821 -25.41 -18.13 41.60
CA SER A 821 -25.20 -19.41 40.91
C SER A 821 -26.52 -20.09 40.52
N ASP A 822 -27.64 -19.77 41.18
CA ASP A 822 -28.95 -20.36 40.88
C ASP A 822 -29.97 -19.39 40.27
N GLY A 823 -29.63 -18.11 40.17
CA GLY A 823 -30.36 -17.08 39.44
C GLY A 823 -31.63 -16.61 40.15
N ASP A 824 -31.70 -16.74 41.47
CA ASP A 824 -32.86 -16.31 42.25
C ASP A 824 -32.83 -14.83 42.67
N GLY A 825 -31.72 -14.14 42.41
CA GLY A 825 -31.51 -12.73 42.69
C GLY A 825 -30.82 -12.46 44.02
N ILE A 826 -30.43 -13.47 44.80
CA ILE A 826 -29.64 -13.34 46.02
C ILE A 826 -28.21 -13.84 45.74
N ALA A 827 -27.22 -12.97 45.93
CA ALA A 827 -25.83 -13.35 45.71
C ALA A 827 -25.40 -14.54 46.59
N ASP A 828 -24.54 -15.41 46.06
CA ASP A 828 -24.06 -16.63 46.70
C ASP A 828 -23.47 -16.39 48.10
N ALA A 829 -22.86 -15.23 48.32
CA ALA A 829 -22.29 -14.85 49.62
C ALA A 829 -23.34 -14.58 50.71
N TYR A 830 -24.57 -14.28 50.29
CA TYR A 830 -25.71 -14.01 51.16
C TYR A 830 -26.75 -15.12 51.14
N ASP A 831 -26.65 -16.07 50.20
CA ASP A 831 -27.48 -17.26 50.15
C ASP A 831 -26.89 -18.43 50.99
N LEU A 832 -27.77 -19.07 51.76
CA LEU A 832 -27.45 -20.28 52.52
C LEU A 832 -27.50 -21.55 51.66
N PHE A 833 -28.12 -21.50 50.48
CA PHE A 833 -28.26 -22.64 49.56
C PHE A 833 -28.01 -22.27 48.08
N PRO A 834 -26.80 -21.76 47.75
CA PRO A 834 -26.46 -21.08 46.47
C PRO A 834 -26.61 -21.91 45.18
N ASP A 835 -26.97 -23.18 45.27
CA ASP A 835 -27.19 -24.05 44.11
C ASP A 835 -28.69 -24.35 43.88
N THR A 836 -29.59 -23.71 44.62
CA THR A 836 -31.02 -24.07 44.64
C THR A 836 -31.95 -22.86 44.78
N SER A 837 -32.43 -22.37 43.64
CA SER A 837 -33.31 -21.20 43.47
C SER A 837 -34.72 -21.28 44.07
N THR A 838 -34.93 -22.19 45.01
CA THR A 838 -36.22 -22.38 45.70
C THR A 838 -36.06 -22.51 47.22
N MET A 839 -34.86 -22.22 47.77
CA MET A 839 -34.52 -22.46 49.17
C MET A 839 -33.58 -21.39 49.74
N ASP A 840 -34.07 -20.17 49.91
CA ASP A 840 -33.20 -19.04 50.25
C ASP A 840 -32.91 -18.97 51.77
N ASN A 841 -33.64 -19.75 52.60
CA ASN A 841 -33.43 -19.80 54.05
C ASN A 841 -34.01 -21.05 54.74
N TRP A 842 -33.63 -21.25 56.01
CA TRP A 842 -34.09 -22.35 56.87
C TRP A 842 -35.61 -22.46 57.06
N PHE A 843 -36.37 -21.41 56.77
CA PHE A 843 -37.83 -21.40 56.90
C PHE A 843 -38.48 -22.28 55.82
N ASP A 844 -37.91 -22.33 54.60
CA ASP A 844 -38.38 -23.19 53.51
C ASP A 844 -38.10 -24.68 53.75
N VAL A 845 -36.94 -25.00 54.33
CA VAL A 845 -36.63 -26.36 54.80
C VAL A 845 -37.63 -26.80 55.88
N MET A 846 -37.97 -25.92 56.82
CA MET A 846 -38.96 -26.18 57.87
C MET A 846 -40.35 -26.45 57.30
N LEU A 847 -40.81 -25.66 56.33
CA LEU A 847 -42.09 -25.83 55.65
C LEU A 847 -42.20 -27.18 54.92
N ARG A 848 -41.14 -27.60 54.24
CA ARG A 848 -41.10 -28.88 53.51
C ARG A 848 -41.04 -30.09 54.46
N VAL A 849 -40.32 -30.00 55.59
CA VAL A 849 -40.31 -31.04 56.64
C VAL A 849 -41.67 -31.17 57.34
N VAL A 850 -42.34 -30.05 57.63
CA VAL A 850 -43.70 -30.06 58.20
C VAL A 850 -44.71 -30.61 57.19
N GLY A 851 -44.60 -30.24 55.91
CA GLY A 851 -45.40 -30.79 54.82
C GLY A 851 -45.28 -32.30 54.66
N PHE A 852 -44.04 -32.83 54.68
CA PHE A 852 -43.79 -34.28 54.67
C PHE A 852 -44.33 -34.99 55.94
N GLY A 853 -44.23 -34.34 57.11
CA GLY A 853 -44.79 -34.86 58.36
C GLY A 853 -46.32 -34.99 58.33
N ILE A 854 -47.02 -34.02 57.73
CA ILE A 854 -48.48 -34.06 57.55
C ILE A 854 -48.89 -35.17 56.57
N LEU A 855 -48.14 -35.35 55.48
CA LEU A 855 -48.35 -36.42 54.50
C LEU A 855 -48.16 -37.83 55.10
N ILE A 856 -47.10 -38.04 55.89
CA ILE A 856 -46.86 -39.30 56.60
C ILE A 856 -47.96 -39.56 57.65
N GLY A 857 -48.40 -38.52 58.36
CA GLY A 857 -49.52 -38.60 59.31
C GLY A 857 -50.84 -39.02 58.65
N ALA A 858 -51.14 -38.48 57.47
CA ALA A 858 -52.33 -38.83 56.69
C ALA A 858 -52.27 -40.29 56.18
N VAL A 859 -51.10 -40.75 55.74
CA VAL A 859 -50.88 -42.14 55.29
C VAL A 859 -51.00 -43.14 56.46
N LEU A 860 -50.47 -42.82 57.64
CA LEU A 860 -50.60 -43.66 58.84
C LEU A 860 -52.06 -43.75 59.35
N LEU A 861 -52.83 -42.66 59.28
CA LEU A 861 -54.26 -42.64 59.61
C LEU A 861 -55.09 -43.47 58.62
N ALA A 862 -54.73 -43.45 57.33
CA ALA A 862 -55.37 -44.28 56.31
C ALA A 862 -55.09 -45.78 56.50
N ILE A 863 -53.88 -46.16 56.95
CA ILE A 863 -53.51 -47.56 57.25
C ILE A 863 -54.23 -48.06 58.52
N ARG A 864 -54.48 -47.20 59.51
CA ARG A 864 -55.15 -47.56 60.77
C ARG A 864 -56.65 -47.87 60.62
N LYS A 865 -57.30 -47.45 59.53
CA LYS A 865 -58.74 -47.65 59.29
C LYS A 865 -59.10 -49.04 58.73
N LYS A 866 -58.13 -49.92 58.45
CA LYS A 866 -58.34 -51.21 57.78
C LYS A 866 -58.40 -52.47 58.67
N ASN A 867 -58.25 -52.38 60.00
CA ASN A 867 -58.32 -53.55 60.89
C ASN A 867 -59.21 -53.29 62.13
N PRO A 868 -60.40 -53.92 62.25
CA PRO A 868 -61.25 -53.76 63.42
C PRO A 868 -60.98 -54.85 64.48
N PRO A 869 -60.93 -54.52 65.78
CA PRO A 869 -61.15 -55.49 66.85
C PRO A 869 -62.53 -55.33 67.51
N LYS A 870 -62.94 -56.45 68.11
CA LYS A 870 -64.28 -56.81 68.58
C LYS A 870 -64.78 -56.01 69.79
N ILE A 871 -66.10 -55.84 69.82
CA ILE A 871 -66.95 -55.31 70.88
C ILE A 871 -66.77 -56.07 72.22
N THR A 872 -66.65 -55.35 73.33
CA THR A 872 -67.22 -55.74 74.64
C THR A 872 -67.68 -54.48 75.43
N LYS A 873 -68.83 -54.63 76.11
CA LYS A 873 -69.63 -53.64 76.88
C LYS A 873 -68.90 -53.04 78.10
N TYR A 874 -69.25 -51.80 78.53
CA TYR A 874 -70.16 -51.49 79.65
C TYR A 874 -70.27 -49.95 79.89
N ASP A 875 -71.37 -49.57 80.53
CA ASP A 875 -72.00 -48.24 80.66
C ASP A 875 -71.31 -47.17 81.54
N ASP A 876 -71.96 -45.97 81.53
CA ASP A 876 -72.01 -44.89 82.53
C ASP A 876 -70.89 -43.83 82.53
N TRP A 877 -71.07 -42.52 82.79
CA TRP A 877 -72.17 -41.52 82.89
C TRP A 877 -71.46 -40.17 83.25
N GLN A 878 -72.07 -39.01 82.97
CA GLN A 878 -71.78 -37.66 83.57
C GLN A 878 -70.48 -36.94 83.15
N GLN A 879 -70.34 -35.62 83.04
CA GLN A 879 -71.18 -34.39 83.01
C GLN A 879 -70.19 -33.22 82.76
N LEU A 880 -70.72 -32.01 82.50
CA LEU A 880 -70.10 -30.67 82.33
C LEU A 880 -70.15 -30.22 80.86
N GLN A 881 -71.19 -29.56 80.33
CA GLN A 881 -72.05 -28.45 80.79
C GLN A 881 -71.34 -27.08 80.85
N SER A 882 -71.68 -26.27 79.85
CA SER A 882 -71.82 -24.79 79.78
C SER A 882 -70.61 -23.90 80.05
N ILE A 883 -70.37 -22.94 79.15
CA ILE A 883 -70.67 -21.51 79.39
C ILE A 883 -70.93 -20.86 78.01
N GLU A 884 -72.16 -20.38 77.85
CA GLU A 884 -72.55 -19.32 76.92
C GLU A 884 -73.02 -18.15 77.83
N ASP A 885 -72.75 -16.94 77.36
CA ASP A 885 -73.31 -15.64 77.79
C ASP A 885 -72.86 -14.98 79.10
N SER A 886 -72.09 -13.89 78.90
CA SER A 886 -72.43 -12.59 79.48
C SER A 886 -72.69 -11.56 78.36
N PHE A 887 -73.98 -11.45 78.00
CA PHE A 887 -74.74 -10.28 77.52
C PHE A 887 -74.22 -9.54 76.26
N ASN A 888 -74.94 -9.50 75.13
CA ASN A 888 -76.36 -9.14 74.96
C ASN A 888 -76.94 -9.66 73.63
#